data_AF-A0A6C0CP08-F1
#
_entry.id   AF-A0A6C0CP08-F1
#
_cell.length_a   1.000
_cell.length_b   1.000
_cell.length_c   1.000
_cell.angle_alpha   90.00
_cell.angle_beta   90.00
_cell.angle_gamma   90.00
#
_symmetry.space_group_name_H-M   'P 1'
#
loop_
_entity.id
_entity.type
_entity.pdbx_description
1 polymer ?
#
loop_
_entity_poly.entity_id
_entity_poly.type
_entity_poly.pdbx_seq_one_letter_code
_entity_poly.pdbx_strand_id
1 'polypeptide(L)'
;MAKFNDKLEEYIDKKITHAEIHPSFIFSVMANQVIHLQNNPYPRNAFSCGQGKQAVSMYSTNVINRIDKSGIVLNYGQNPLVKSRYLKYVTNDEHAYGENAIVAIMCYSGYNTEDAIIINEGFLKRGGYRTTYYNMYEESEKEETVGDVTVSNKFVYINSDEVIGLKPGHNYSYLDEETGLIKENVEVDDKTILIGKVSVNSENPGELIDNSKKPKKGQKGFVDKSFITTNSFGKKIAKIRVRDERIPMIGDKFCSRAGQKGTVGIVLKESDMPITKNGLIPDIIVNPHAMPSRMTIGHLVEAQQAKVCALYGAYGDCTPFINKGPKHKEYGEMLVKQGFHSSGTEFLMNGMTGEQLETNIYIGPTYYLRLKHMVKDKINHRSRGPRNQLTRQTVGGRANDGGLRIGEMDRDCLVAHGLSHFVKDSMLERGDKYYMAICNKSGCVAIYNKSKNIFISPMVDGPIKFVDVSKYEANIVNISKFGRDFSIVKVPYAFKLLIQELQAMNVHMRIITDKNVDQLLSLKGGNDITTLTGLDSYDDIVAVIEKVRKEKVFEKNTVKDKLRKEFTPIEAAKVHLFNEGDSVMWINDNVANRKWIISSIDEESNNVTLTTNNLLGLSSNVMTLDASELKHGKPEEFAIDYVDNEGNWGMSNQGQMPGMTSDFSPHSPHYPPNNPPSGPRTPSYSPNNPPSGPRTPSYSPNNPPSGPRTPSYSPNNPPQGPQTPSYSPHTPDDDPNNPPENLPPLDLDNNGNPVIKIKTIFEEKKEKDQQEMPMLNNLDDGEKDETDDEFDFYRPNQKGGNGGIKKIN
;
A
#
# COMPACT_ATOMS: atom_id res chain seq x y z
N MET A 1 10.82 50.80 12.79
CA MET A 1 9.45 50.87 12.25
C MET A 1 8.62 51.71 13.19
N ALA A 2 7.83 52.66 12.67
CA ALA A 2 6.84 53.37 13.49
C ALA A 2 5.91 52.34 14.12
N LYS A 3 5.66 52.48 15.41
CA LYS A 3 4.56 51.77 16.06
C LYS A 3 3.30 52.59 15.83
N PHE A 4 2.15 51.92 15.76
CA PHE A 4 0.84 52.56 15.60
C PHE A 4 0.53 53.66 16.65
N ASN A 5 1.24 53.67 17.79
CA ASN A 5 1.08 54.67 18.85
C ASN A 5 2.13 55.80 18.82
N ASP A 6 3.08 55.78 17.89
CA ASP A 6 4.13 56.80 17.82
C ASP A 6 3.50 58.14 17.37
N LYS A 7 3.87 59.26 18.01
CA LYS A 7 3.40 60.61 17.64
C LYS A 7 4.14 61.12 16.40
N LEU A 8 3.52 62.03 15.64
CA LEU A 8 4.09 62.59 14.40
C LEU A 8 5.51 63.19 14.60
N GLU A 9 5.77 63.79 15.76
CA GLU A 9 7.09 64.33 16.13
C GLU A 9 8.16 63.23 16.16
N GLU A 10 7.82 62.04 16.66
CA GLU A 10 8.76 60.90 16.71
C GLU A 10 9.06 60.32 15.32
N TYR A 11 8.21 60.57 14.32
CA TYR A 11 8.45 60.10 12.95
C TYR A 11 9.57 60.91 12.30
N ILE A 12 9.61 62.21 12.58
CA ILE A 12 10.65 63.12 12.07
C ILE A 12 11.99 62.76 12.70
N ASP A 13 12.02 62.62 14.04
CA ASP A 13 13.23 62.27 14.79
C ASP A 13 13.80 60.90 14.41
N LYS A 14 12.92 59.90 14.21
CA LYS A 14 13.32 58.52 13.83
C LYS A 14 13.48 58.32 12.32
N LYS A 15 13.35 59.37 11.49
CA LYS A 15 13.40 59.31 10.01
C LYS A 15 12.43 58.28 9.41
N ILE A 16 11.23 58.16 9.95
CA ILE A 16 10.23 57.19 9.49
C ILE A 16 9.41 57.80 8.36
N THR A 17 9.51 57.24 7.15
CA THR A 17 8.78 57.75 5.97
C THR A 17 7.36 57.20 5.85
N HIS A 18 7.11 55.98 6.34
CA HIS A 18 5.82 55.30 6.24
C HIS A 18 5.53 54.49 7.50
N ALA A 19 4.25 54.30 7.79
CA ALA A 19 3.76 53.40 8.83
C ALA A 19 2.68 52.48 8.24
N GLU A 20 2.71 51.22 8.65
CA GLU A 20 1.67 50.26 8.29
C GLU A 20 0.33 50.67 8.89
N ILE A 21 -0.74 50.65 8.09
CA ILE A 21 -2.10 50.98 8.56
C ILE A 21 -2.51 50.00 9.66
N HIS A 22 -2.29 48.70 9.44
CA HIS A 22 -2.42 47.66 10.45
C HIS A 22 -1.51 46.47 10.10
N PRO A 23 -0.72 45.93 11.05
CA PRO A 23 0.27 44.89 10.75
C PRO A 23 -0.34 43.56 10.27
N SER A 24 -1.64 43.30 10.47
CA SER A 24 -2.30 42.09 9.96
C SER A 24 -2.54 42.10 8.44
N PHE A 25 -2.35 43.23 7.76
CA PHE A 25 -2.48 43.30 6.29
C PHE A 25 -1.37 42.56 5.54
N ILE A 26 -0.32 42.12 6.23
CA ILE A 26 0.71 41.24 5.64
C ILE A 26 0.16 39.83 5.32
N PHE A 27 -0.98 39.45 5.93
CA PHE A 27 -1.54 38.11 5.81
C PHE A 27 -2.73 38.07 4.82
N SER A 28 -2.87 36.91 4.16
CA SER A 28 -4.07 36.62 3.36
C SER A 28 -5.33 36.56 4.21
N VAL A 29 -6.50 36.66 3.57
CA VAL A 29 -7.81 36.54 4.25
C VAL A 29 -7.91 35.24 5.06
N MET A 30 -7.46 34.11 4.52
CA MET A 30 -7.51 32.82 5.22
C MET A 30 -6.55 32.78 6.42
N ALA A 31 -5.35 33.34 6.29
CA ALA A 31 -4.41 33.42 7.39
C ALA A 31 -4.94 34.32 8.52
N ASN A 32 -5.62 35.41 8.17
CA ASN A 32 -6.27 36.29 9.14
C ASN A 32 -7.47 35.67 9.86
N GLN A 33 -7.99 34.52 9.42
CA GLN A 33 -9.02 33.75 10.12
C GLN A 33 -8.46 32.76 11.15
N VAL A 34 -7.15 32.48 11.11
CA VAL A 34 -6.48 31.60 12.08
C VAL A 34 -6.47 32.26 13.46
N ILE A 35 -6.74 31.47 14.49
CA ILE A 35 -6.75 31.93 15.88
C ILE A 35 -5.35 32.30 16.37
N HIS A 36 -5.21 33.51 16.92
CA HIS A 36 -3.98 34.02 17.53
C HIS A 36 -2.74 33.63 16.72
N LEU A 37 -2.74 33.97 15.43
CA LEU A 37 -1.78 33.50 14.44
C LEU A 37 -0.31 33.56 14.93
N GLN A 38 0.05 34.65 15.62
CA GLN A 38 1.40 34.88 16.16
C GLN A 38 1.82 33.90 17.28
N ASN A 39 0.87 33.21 17.91
CA ASN A 39 1.10 32.26 19.00
C ASN A 39 1.28 30.82 18.51
N ASN A 40 1.16 30.57 17.20
CA ASN A 40 1.32 29.26 16.61
C ASN A 40 2.53 29.26 15.67
N PRO A 41 3.24 28.13 15.53
CA PRO A 41 4.33 28.03 14.56
C PRO A 41 3.79 28.04 13.13
N TYR A 42 4.60 28.57 12.21
CA TYR A 42 4.29 28.67 10.78
C TYR A 42 3.62 27.44 10.15
N PRO A 43 4.14 26.20 10.27
CA PRO A 43 3.52 25.04 9.63
C PRO A 43 2.09 24.80 10.09
N ARG A 44 1.77 25.10 11.36
CA ARG A 44 0.43 24.93 11.92
C ARG A 44 -0.55 25.96 11.37
N ASN A 45 -0.10 27.19 11.20
CA ASN A 45 -0.88 28.25 10.55
C ASN A 45 -1.16 27.90 9.08
N ALA A 46 -0.17 27.39 8.35
CA ALA A 46 -0.33 26.94 6.97
C ALA A 46 -1.34 25.76 6.87
N PHE A 47 -1.24 24.79 7.79
CA PHE A 47 -2.20 23.69 7.85
C PHE A 47 -3.61 24.17 8.17
N SER A 48 -3.77 25.09 9.12
CA SER A 48 -5.07 25.67 9.46
C SER A 48 -5.72 26.35 8.25
N CYS A 49 -4.95 27.12 7.47
CA CYS A 49 -5.44 27.72 6.23
C CYS A 49 -5.94 26.66 5.22
N GLY A 50 -5.22 25.54 5.07
CA GLY A 50 -5.63 24.44 4.19
C GLY A 50 -6.85 23.68 4.71
N GLN A 51 -6.93 23.46 6.02
CA GLN A 51 -8.02 22.75 6.69
C GLN A 51 -9.29 23.58 6.75
N GLY A 52 -9.21 24.90 6.92
CA GLY A 52 -10.35 25.81 6.85
C GLY A 52 -11.08 25.74 5.51
N LYS A 53 -10.35 25.59 4.40
CA LYS A 53 -10.95 25.37 3.06
C LYS A 53 -11.64 24.00 2.91
N GLN A 54 -11.34 23.06 3.80
CA GLN A 54 -11.90 21.70 3.80
C GLN A 54 -13.00 21.53 4.85
N ALA A 55 -13.23 22.55 5.69
CA ALA A 55 -14.26 22.55 6.71
C ALA A 55 -15.64 22.53 6.06
N VAL A 56 -16.52 21.70 6.62
CA VAL A 56 -17.93 21.67 6.21
C VAL A 56 -18.60 22.92 6.76
N SER A 57 -19.31 23.64 5.89
CA SER A 57 -19.95 24.91 6.22
C SER A 57 -21.25 25.06 5.43
N MET A 58 -22.03 26.08 5.77
CA MET A 58 -23.05 26.57 4.85
C MET A 58 -22.36 27.28 3.69
N TYR A 59 -22.11 26.58 2.59
CA TYR A 59 -21.31 27.11 1.48
C TYR A 59 -22.09 28.11 0.60
N SER A 60 -23.42 28.10 0.64
CA SER A 60 -24.26 29.05 -0.10
C SER A 60 -25.69 29.10 0.47
N THR A 61 -26.32 30.28 0.49
CA THR A 61 -27.70 30.46 0.96
C THR A 61 -28.73 29.87 0.00
N ASN A 62 -28.45 29.85 -1.31
CA ASN A 62 -29.33 29.26 -2.31
C ASN A 62 -29.13 27.74 -2.49
N VAL A 63 -28.55 27.05 -1.50
CA VAL A 63 -28.30 25.60 -1.54
C VAL A 63 -29.56 24.79 -1.85
N ILE A 64 -30.74 25.26 -1.43
CA ILE A 64 -32.03 24.63 -1.73
C ILE A 64 -32.29 24.54 -3.24
N ASN A 65 -31.80 25.47 -4.05
CA ASN A 65 -32.04 25.51 -5.49
C ASN A 65 -30.84 25.04 -6.33
N ARG A 66 -29.64 24.91 -5.74
CA ARG A 66 -28.43 24.53 -6.47
C ARG A 66 -28.31 23.03 -6.72
N ILE A 67 -28.02 22.64 -7.95
CA ILE A 67 -27.75 21.24 -8.31
C ILE A 67 -26.23 21.07 -8.53
N ASP A 68 -25.46 21.22 -7.45
CA ASP A 68 -24.01 20.98 -7.47
C ASP A 68 -23.72 19.46 -7.53
N LYS A 69 -22.59 19.06 -8.13
CA LYS A 69 -22.21 17.64 -8.27
C LYS A 69 -22.13 16.91 -6.93
N SER A 70 -21.52 17.56 -5.94
CA SER A 70 -21.49 17.12 -4.56
C SER A 70 -21.46 18.35 -3.66
N GLY A 71 -22.34 18.40 -2.66
CA GLY A 71 -22.40 19.45 -1.66
C GLY A 71 -22.40 18.84 -0.26
N ILE A 72 -21.77 19.50 0.70
CA ILE A 72 -21.86 19.11 2.11
C ILE A 72 -22.22 20.35 2.90
N VAL A 73 -23.34 20.29 3.61
CA VAL A 73 -23.86 21.40 4.41
C VAL A 73 -23.78 21.01 5.88
N LEU A 74 -23.27 21.93 6.71
CA LEU A 74 -23.34 21.81 8.16
C LEU A 74 -24.73 22.27 8.62
N ASN A 75 -25.45 21.41 9.34
CA ASN A 75 -26.85 21.69 9.69
C ASN A 75 -26.95 22.80 10.75
N TYR A 76 -26.06 22.79 11.76
CA TYR A 76 -26.09 23.70 12.90
C TYR A 76 -24.77 24.46 13.07
N GLY A 77 -24.34 25.16 12.02
CA GLY A 77 -23.15 26.00 12.10
C GLY A 77 -23.31 27.13 13.12
N GLN A 78 -22.29 27.37 13.92
CA GLN A 78 -22.25 28.46 14.91
C GLN A 78 -21.20 29.50 14.53
N ASN A 79 -21.41 30.74 14.99
CA ASN A 79 -20.38 31.75 14.95
C ASN A 79 -19.30 31.46 16.00
N PRO A 80 -18.01 31.57 15.66
CA PRO A 80 -16.95 31.37 16.62
C PRO A 80 -16.99 32.45 17.71
N LEU A 81 -16.94 32.03 18.98
CA LEU A 81 -16.89 32.95 20.13
C LEU A 81 -15.67 33.87 20.07
N VAL A 82 -14.55 33.32 19.62
CA VAL A 82 -13.29 34.05 19.39
C VAL A 82 -13.14 34.24 17.89
N LYS A 83 -13.28 35.46 17.39
CA LYS A 83 -13.27 35.76 15.96
C LYS A 83 -12.31 36.89 15.60
N SER A 84 -11.80 36.80 14.37
CA SER A 84 -11.00 37.86 13.78
C SER A 84 -11.93 38.93 13.22
N ARG A 85 -11.52 40.21 13.28
CA ARG A 85 -12.30 41.33 12.70
C ARG A 85 -12.60 41.12 11.22
N TYR A 86 -11.75 40.38 10.53
CA TYR A 86 -11.91 40.04 9.13
C TYR A 86 -13.16 39.20 8.84
N LEU A 87 -13.65 38.39 9.78
CA LEU A 87 -14.86 37.59 9.57
C LEU A 87 -16.08 38.48 9.29
N LYS A 88 -16.19 39.59 10.03
CA LYS A 88 -17.20 40.62 9.85
C LYS A 88 -17.09 41.30 8.48
N TYR A 89 -15.89 41.67 8.05
CA TYR A 89 -15.72 42.37 6.76
C TYR A 89 -15.90 41.46 5.55
N VAL A 90 -15.58 40.17 5.66
CA VAL A 90 -15.66 39.22 4.54
C VAL A 90 -17.07 38.63 4.41
N THR A 91 -17.72 38.34 5.53
CA THR A 91 -18.97 37.55 5.54
C THR A 91 -20.05 38.13 6.45
N ASN A 92 -19.87 39.34 6.98
CA ASN A 92 -20.79 39.96 7.94
C ASN A 92 -21.10 39.09 9.17
N ASP A 93 -20.17 38.20 9.56
CA ASP A 93 -20.39 37.19 10.60
C ASP A 93 -21.57 36.23 10.32
N GLU A 94 -21.90 35.99 9.06
CA GLU A 94 -23.00 35.09 8.65
C GLU A 94 -22.49 33.72 8.17
N HIS A 95 -21.18 33.57 7.93
CA HIS A 95 -20.59 32.32 7.46
C HIS A 95 -20.07 31.46 8.62
N ALA A 96 -20.89 30.51 9.07
CA ALA A 96 -20.49 29.50 10.02
C ALA A 96 -19.84 28.28 9.32
N TYR A 97 -18.66 27.87 9.80
CA TYR A 97 -17.87 26.78 9.22
C TYR A 97 -17.41 25.74 10.25
N GLY A 98 -18.09 25.71 11.40
CA GLY A 98 -17.81 24.85 12.54
C GLY A 98 -18.78 25.13 13.68
N GLU A 99 -18.48 24.54 14.85
CA GLU A 99 -19.27 24.69 16.08
C GLU A 99 -18.33 24.92 17.26
N ASN A 100 -18.80 25.67 18.27
CA ASN A 100 -18.08 25.87 19.52
C ASN A 100 -18.30 24.65 20.42
N ALA A 101 -17.37 23.71 20.40
CA ALA A 101 -17.42 22.51 21.24
C ALA A 101 -16.77 22.77 22.60
N ILE A 102 -17.28 22.17 23.67
CA ILE A 102 -16.57 22.11 24.95
C ILE A 102 -15.47 21.07 24.84
N VAL A 103 -14.22 21.54 24.79
CA VAL A 103 -13.05 20.69 24.61
C VAL A 103 -12.34 20.50 25.94
N ALA A 104 -12.14 19.24 26.35
CA ALA A 104 -11.26 18.88 27.46
C ALA A 104 -9.91 18.37 26.93
N ILE A 105 -8.81 18.82 27.54
CA ILE A 105 -7.46 18.39 27.19
C ILE A 105 -6.96 17.44 28.27
N MET A 106 -7.08 16.13 28.02
CA MET A 106 -6.67 15.07 28.93
C MET A 106 -6.47 13.74 28.21
N CYS A 107 -5.70 12.83 28.80
CA CYS A 107 -5.66 11.44 28.38
C CYS A 107 -6.87 10.72 29.01
N TYR A 108 -7.70 10.07 28.20
CA TYR A 108 -8.87 9.36 28.70
C TYR A 108 -9.07 8.07 27.90
N SER A 109 -9.32 6.94 28.56
CA SER A 109 -9.61 5.62 27.96
C SER A 109 -8.57 5.05 26.96
N GLY A 110 -7.47 5.75 26.68
CA GLY A 110 -6.43 5.36 25.70
C GLY A 110 -6.78 5.62 24.22
N TYR A 111 -8.07 5.83 23.90
CA TYR A 111 -8.55 5.99 22.51
C TYR A 111 -8.28 7.37 21.88
N ASN A 112 -7.65 8.30 22.61
CA ASN A 112 -7.21 9.59 22.08
C ASN A 112 -5.68 9.67 21.85
N THR A 113 -4.96 8.55 21.82
CA THR A 113 -3.53 8.52 21.44
C THR A 113 -3.33 8.84 19.94
N GLU A 114 -2.12 9.28 19.56
CA GLU A 114 -1.74 9.52 18.14
C GLU A 114 -2.74 10.40 17.34
N ASP A 115 -3.02 11.61 17.83
CA ASP A 115 -3.96 12.58 17.25
C ASP A 115 -5.43 12.14 17.16
N ALA A 116 -5.80 11.02 17.76
CA ALA A 116 -7.20 10.66 17.89
C ALA A 116 -7.92 11.59 18.89
N ILE A 117 -9.22 11.79 18.65
CA ILE A 117 -10.11 12.53 19.55
C ILE A 117 -11.25 11.62 20.00
N ILE A 118 -11.72 11.83 21.22
CA ILE A 118 -12.95 11.20 21.72
C ILE A 118 -14.08 12.21 21.54
N ILE A 119 -15.24 11.74 21.09
CA ILE A 119 -16.44 12.57 20.96
C ILE A 119 -17.56 12.00 21.82
N ASN A 120 -18.31 12.87 22.48
CA ASN A 120 -19.49 12.52 23.27
C ASN A 120 -20.67 12.09 22.37
N GLU A 121 -21.18 10.89 22.60
CA GLU A 121 -22.34 10.34 21.87
C GLU A 121 -23.61 11.17 22.08
N GLY A 122 -23.85 11.67 23.30
CA GLY A 122 -25.01 12.50 23.64
C GLY A 122 -25.03 13.81 22.86
N PHE A 123 -23.87 14.45 22.73
CA PHE A 123 -23.67 15.65 21.90
C PHE A 123 -23.99 15.38 20.42
N LEU A 124 -23.52 14.26 19.87
CA LEU A 124 -23.83 13.87 18.49
C LEU A 124 -25.32 13.59 18.28
N LYS A 125 -25.97 12.88 19.21
CA LYS A 125 -27.42 12.58 19.17
C LYS A 125 -28.27 13.86 19.20
N ARG A 126 -27.81 14.90 19.87
CA ARG A 126 -28.45 16.23 19.93
C ARG A 126 -28.23 17.08 18.67
N GLY A 127 -27.45 16.60 17.70
CA GLY A 127 -27.23 17.27 16.42
C GLY A 127 -25.83 17.86 16.22
N GLY A 128 -24.91 17.68 17.16
CA GLY A 128 -23.54 18.18 17.07
C GLY A 128 -22.83 17.73 15.80
N TYR A 129 -22.31 18.68 15.03
CA TYR A 129 -21.64 18.48 13.74
C TYR A 129 -22.42 17.65 12.71
N ARG A 130 -23.75 17.57 12.80
CA ARG A 130 -24.57 16.83 11.84
C ARG A 130 -24.53 17.54 10.48
N THR A 131 -24.34 16.77 9.41
CA THR A 131 -24.17 17.33 8.07
C THR A 131 -25.10 16.66 7.07
N THR A 132 -25.60 17.44 6.12
CA THR A 132 -26.37 16.93 4.98
C THR A 132 -25.48 16.87 3.76
N TYR A 133 -25.33 15.67 3.21
CA TYR A 133 -24.55 15.38 2.01
C TYR A 133 -25.46 15.31 0.79
N TYR A 134 -25.22 16.18 -0.19
CA TYR A 134 -25.91 16.19 -1.47
C TYR A 134 -25.03 15.57 -2.54
N ASN A 135 -25.59 14.69 -3.35
CA ASN A 135 -24.92 14.12 -4.52
C ASN A 135 -25.87 14.16 -5.71
N MET A 136 -25.36 14.61 -6.85
CA MET A 136 -26.15 14.75 -8.07
C MET A 136 -25.84 13.63 -9.06
N TYR A 137 -26.89 13.16 -9.72
CA TYR A 137 -26.86 12.28 -10.87
C TYR A 137 -27.42 13.02 -12.07
N GLU A 138 -26.65 13.06 -13.15
CA GLU A 138 -27.02 13.72 -14.40
C GLU A 138 -26.93 12.71 -15.52
N GLU A 139 -27.87 12.81 -16.44
CA GLU A 139 -27.89 12.07 -17.69
C GLU A 139 -28.54 12.93 -18.77
N SER A 140 -28.15 12.73 -20.02
CA SER A 140 -28.71 13.44 -21.17
C SER A 140 -29.16 12.48 -22.25
N GLU A 141 -30.20 12.86 -22.97
CA GLU A 141 -30.59 12.19 -24.20
C GLU A 141 -29.54 12.45 -25.28
N LYS A 142 -29.19 11.40 -26.00
CA LYS A 142 -28.19 11.42 -27.06
C LYS A 142 -28.70 10.65 -28.25
N GLU A 143 -28.30 11.10 -29.42
CA GLU A 143 -28.49 10.35 -30.66
C GLU A 143 -27.11 10.27 -31.26
N GLU A 144 -26.61 9.06 -31.39
CA GLU A 144 -25.30 8.78 -31.98
C GLU A 144 -25.55 7.95 -33.24
N THR A 145 -25.06 8.46 -34.36
CA THR A 145 -25.15 7.77 -35.64
C THR A 145 -23.86 6.97 -35.82
N VAL A 146 -23.96 5.64 -35.76
CA VAL A 146 -22.84 4.72 -35.97
C VAL A 146 -23.09 4.00 -37.30
N GLY A 147 -22.40 4.44 -38.35
CA GLY A 147 -22.69 3.98 -39.72
C GLY A 147 -24.06 4.46 -40.17
N ASP A 148 -24.91 3.54 -40.67
CA ASP A 148 -26.28 3.83 -41.11
C ASP A 148 -27.33 3.72 -39.98
N VAL A 149 -26.92 3.33 -38.76
CA VAL A 149 -27.83 3.08 -37.64
C VAL A 149 -27.76 4.24 -36.64
N THR A 150 -28.92 4.82 -36.32
CA THR A 150 -29.04 5.89 -35.32
C THR A 150 -29.45 5.29 -33.98
N VAL A 151 -28.50 5.21 -33.04
CA VAL A 151 -28.78 4.80 -31.66
C VAL A 151 -29.25 6.01 -30.88
N SER A 152 -30.54 6.04 -30.55
CA SER A 152 -31.12 7.08 -29.71
C SER A 152 -31.27 6.58 -28.26
N ASN A 153 -30.91 7.45 -27.33
CA ASN A 153 -31.08 7.27 -25.90
C ASN A 153 -32.18 8.23 -25.43
N LYS A 154 -33.29 7.70 -24.93
CA LYS A 154 -34.44 8.49 -24.48
C LYS A 154 -34.80 8.18 -23.03
N PHE A 155 -35.32 9.19 -22.33
CA PHE A 155 -35.91 9.00 -21.00
C PHE A 155 -37.35 8.50 -21.14
N VAL A 156 -37.63 7.36 -20.52
CA VAL A 156 -38.93 6.70 -20.61
C VAL A 156 -39.21 6.03 -19.27
N TYR A 157 -40.48 5.98 -18.88
CA TYR A 157 -40.93 5.10 -17.82
C TYR A 157 -40.77 3.65 -18.26
N ILE A 158 -40.02 2.87 -17.49
CA ILE A 158 -39.74 1.47 -17.84
C ILE A 158 -40.73 0.59 -17.12
N ASN A 159 -41.69 0.06 -17.86
CA ASN A 159 -42.50 -1.08 -17.45
C ASN A 159 -41.81 -2.39 -17.86
N SER A 160 -42.04 -3.48 -17.13
CA SER A 160 -41.27 -4.73 -17.28
C SER A 160 -41.39 -5.41 -18.65
N ASP A 161 -42.44 -5.10 -19.41
CA ASP A 161 -42.89 -5.93 -20.53
C ASP A 161 -42.35 -5.45 -21.89
N GLU A 162 -41.91 -4.19 -21.99
CA GLU A 162 -41.50 -3.56 -23.26
C GLU A 162 -39.97 -3.45 -23.42
N VAL A 163 -39.21 -3.62 -22.33
CA VAL A 163 -37.78 -3.33 -22.29
C VAL A 163 -36.97 -4.59 -21.96
N ILE A 164 -36.02 -4.90 -22.84
CA ILE A 164 -35.15 -6.05 -22.72
C ILE A 164 -33.97 -5.70 -21.80
N GLY A 165 -33.58 -6.67 -20.95
CA GLY A 165 -32.36 -6.56 -20.16
C GLY A 165 -32.48 -5.68 -18.92
N LEU A 166 -33.65 -5.65 -18.27
CA LEU A 166 -33.85 -5.01 -16.97
C LEU A 166 -32.77 -5.42 -15.98
N LYS A 167 -32.36 -4.46 -15.14
CA LYS A 167 -31.31 -4.71 -14.15
C LYS A 167 -31.87 -5.61 -13.05
N PRO A 168 -31.33 -6.82 -12.87
CA PRO A 168 -31.90 -7.80 -11.96
C PRO A 168 -31.92 -7.26 -10.53
N GLY A 169 -33.06 -7.43 -9.85
CA GLY A 169 -33.24 -7.01 -8.46
C GLY A 169 -33.23 -5.49 -8.21
N HIS A 170 -33.40 -4.67 -9.26
CA HIS A 170 -33.57 -3.22 -9.12
C HIS A 170 -35.05 -2.83 -9.13
N ASN A 171 -35.38 -1.75 -8.41
CA ASN A 171 -36.75 -1.24 -8.30
C ASN A 171 -36.95 -0.06 -9.26
N TYR A 172 -37.94 -0.20 -10.16
CA TYR A 172 -38.36 0.79 -11.15
C TYR A 172 -39.69 1.47 -10.79
N SER A 173 -40.42 0.97 -9.77
CA SER A 173 -41.78 1.40 -9.41
C SER A 173 -41.87 2.86 -8.93
N TYR A 174 -40.75 3.47 -8.54
CA TYR A 174 -40.70 4.85 -8.09
C TYR A 174 -40.46 5.86 -9.22
N LEU A 175 -40.28 5.39 -10.45
CA LEU A 175 -40.23 6.24 -11.62
C LEU A 175 -41.59 6.87 -11.87
N ASP A 176 -41.56 8.13 -12.27
CA ASP A 176 -42.71 8.86 -12.75
C ASP A 176 -43.07 8.39 -14.16
N GLU A 177 -44.36 8.17 -14.39
CA GLU A 177 -44.89 7.61 -15.64
C GLU A 177 -44.73 8.58 -16.81
N GLU A 178 -44.81 9.89 -16.55
CA GLU A 178 -44.70 10.91 -17.61
C GLU A 178 -43.24 11.24 -17.95
N THR A 179 -42.37 11.34 -16.94
CA THR A 179 -41.01 11.84 -17.11
C THR A 179 -39.94 10.75 -17.16
N GLY A 180 -40.22 9.56 -16.63
CA GLY A 180 -39.23 8.49 -16.45
C GLY A 180 -38.18 8.79 -15.37
N LEU A 181 -38.41 9.79 -14.51
CA LEU A 181 -37.51 10.17 -13.42
C LEU A 181 -38.07 9.72 -12.06
N ILE A 182 -37.21 9.44 -11.10
CA ILE A 182 -37.65 9.12 -9.74
C ILE A 182 -38.39 10.31 -9.08
N LYS A 183 -39.44 10.00 -8.32
CA LYS A 183 -40.22 10.97 -7.55
C LYS A 183 -39.42 11.55 -6.37
N GLU A 184 -39.74 12.79 -6.00
CA GLU A 184 -39.10 13.46 -4.85
C GLU A 184 -39.51 12.83 -3.51
N ASN A 185 -38.65 12.94 -2.50
CA ASN A 185 -38.79 12.36 -1.16
C ASN A 185 -38.90 10.83 -1.09
N VAL A 186 -38.56 10.12 -2.17
CA VAL A 186 -38.42 8.66 -2.15
C VAL A 186 -37.09 8.28 -1.50
N GLU A 187 -37.10 7.23 -0.67
CA GLU A 187 -35.89 6.64 -0.12
C GLU A 187 -35.10 5.91 -1.21
N VAL A 188 -33.81 6.21 -1.29
CA VAL A 188 -32.89 5.69 -2.31
C VAL A 188 -31.93 4.71 -1.66
N ASP A 189 -31.97 3.49 -2.18
CA ASP A 189 -30.96 2.45 -1.96
C ASP A 189 -30.18 2.12 -3.23
N ASP A 190 -29.10 1.36 -3.10
CA ASP A 190 -28.24 0.88 -4.20
C ASP A 190 -29.00 0.19 -5.34
N LYS A 191 -30.18 -0.36 -5.04
CA LYS A 191 -31.05 -1.09 -5.99
C LYS A 191 -32.16 -0.23 -6.58
N THR A 192 -32.26 1.04 -6.22
CA THR A 192 -33.32 1.94 -6.72
C THR A 192 -32.87 2.56 -8.04
N ILE A 193 -33.74 2.61 -9.05
CA ILE A 193 -33.43 3.31 -10.30
C ILE A 193 -33.77 4.79 -10.16
N LEU A 194 -32.84 5.65 -10.56
CA LEU A 194 -33.00 7.10 -10.50
C LEU A 194 -33.60 7.66 -11.80
N ILE A 195 -33.07 7.22 -12.94
CA ILE A 195 -33.48 7.69 -14.28
C ILE A 195 -33.76 6.45 -15.13
N GLY A 196 -35.02 6.30 -15.55
CA GLY A 196 -35.42 5.35 -16.59
C GLY A 196 -34.86 5.82 -17.93
N LYS A 197 -33.99 5.01 -18.54
CA LYS A 197 -33.36 5.34 -19.82
C LYS A 197 -33.30 4.09 -20.67
N VAL A 198 -33.74 4.21 -21.92
CA VAL A 198 -33.69 3.14 -22.91
C VAL A 198 -32.76 3.53 -24.06
N SER A 199 -32.07 2.53 -24.61
CA SER A 199 -31.29 2.62 -25.84
C SER A 199 -31.88 1.67 -26.88
N VAL A 200 -32.01 2.16 -28.12
CA VAL A 200 -32.45 1.31 -29.25
C VAL A 200 -31.32 0.36 -29.65
N ASN A 201 -31.63 -0.92 -29.83
CA ASN A 201 -30.67 -1.93 -30.31
C ASN A 201 -30.23 -1.61 -31.76
N SER A 202 -28.93 -1.68 -32.03
CA SER A 202 -28.39 -1.41 -33.38
C SER A 202 -28.76 -2.48 -34.40
N GLU A 203 -28.96 -3.72 -33.96
CA GLU A 203 -29.26 -4.86 -34.85
C GLU A 203 -30.77 -4.99 -35.11
N ASN A 204 -31.61 -4.71 -34.10
CA ASN A 204 -33.08 -4.76 -34.17
C ASN A 204 -33.69 -3.43 -33.68
N PRO A 205 -34.06 -2.50 -34.58
CA PRO A 205 -34.55 -1.17 -34.21
C PRO A 205 -35.86 -1.13 -33.38
N GLY A 206 -36.58 -2.26 -33.28
CA GLY A 206 -37.80 -2.39 -32.47
C GLY A 206 -37.55 -2.78 -31.01
N GLU A 207 -36.33 -3.19 -30.66
CA GLU A 207 -35.98 -3.65 -29.32
C GLU A 207 -35.39 -2.51 -28.47
N LEU A 208 -35.99 -2.25 -27.32
CA LEU A 208 -35.52 -1.29 -26.33
C LEU A 208 -34.67 -2.00 -25.27
N ILE A 209 -33.43 -1.56 -25.08
CA ILE A 209 -32.51 -2.09 -24.08
C ILE A 209 -32.44 -1.14 -22.89
N ASP A 210 -32.49 -1.67 -21.67
CA ASP A 210 -32.35 -0.86 -20.45
C ASP A 210 -30.94 -0.28 -20.28
N ASN A 211 -30.85 1.05 -20.26
CA ASN A 211 -29.63 1.83 -19.97
C ASN A 211 -29.82 2.78 -18.77
N SER A 212 -30.72 2.43 -17.85
CA SER A 212 -31.13 3.29 -16.74
C SER A 212 -30.00 3.70 -15.79
N LYS A 213 -30.14 4.87 -15.16
CA LYS A 213 -29.17 5.36 -14.18
C LYS A 213 -29.48 4.83 -12.79
N LYS A 214 -28.48 4.22 -12.15
CA LYS A 214 -28.52 3.80 -10.74
C LYS A 214 -27.62 4.65 -9.83
N PRO A 215 -27.88 4.68 -8.52
CA PRO A 215 -27.00 5.30 -7.53
C PRO A 215 -25.61 4.65 -7.50
N LYS A 216 -24.64 5.35 -6.90
CA LYS A 216 -23.34 4.77 -6.56
C LYS A 216 -23.53 3.64 -5.53
N LYS A 217 -22.65 2.63 -5.55
CA LYS A 217 -22.63 1.56 -4.55
C LYS A 217 -22.50 2.14 -3.12
N GLY A 218 -23.33 1.66 -2.21
CA GLY A 218 -23.46 2.09 -0.82
C GLY A 218 -24.14 3.45 -0.63
N GLN A 219 -24.71 4.05 -1.67
CA GLN A 219 -25.39 5.34 -1.55
C GLN A 219 -26.79 5.12 -0.98
N LYS A 220 -27.01 5.71 0.18
CA LYS A 220 -28.32 5.83 0.81
C LYS A 220 -28.80 7.27 0.79
N GLY A 221 -30.07 7.51 1.10
CA GLY A 221 -30.61 8.83 1.33
C GLY A 221 -32.01 8.99 0.74
N PHE A 222 -32.42 10.24 0.53
CA PHE A 222 -33.70 10.58 -0.06
C PHE A 222 -33.49 11.39 -1.32
N VAL A 223 -34.36 11.19 -2.32
CA VAL A 223 -34.45 12.10 -3.46
C VAL A 223 -34.88 13.46 -2.94
N ASP A 224 -34.07 14.47 -3.18
CA ASP A 224 -34.33 15.83 -2.71
C ASP A 224 -34.93 16.70 -3.82
N LYS A 225 -34.38 16.61 -5.04
CA LYS A 225 -34.97 17.26 -6.22
C LYS A 225 -34.81 16.40 -7.47
N SER A 226 -35.87 16.35 -8.27
CA SER A 226 -35.86 15.77 -9.61
C SER A 226 -36.11 16.89 -10.63
N PHE A 227 -35.18 17.10 -11.55
CA PHE A 227 -35.20 18.23 -12.47
C PHE A 227 -34.96 17.77 -13.90
N ILE A 228 -35.81 18.20 -14.82
CA ILE A 228 -35.64 17.97 -16.25
C ILE A 228 -35.61 19.31 -16.98
N THR A 229 -34.70 19.44 -17.94
CA THR A 229 -34.60 20.63 -18.80
C THR A 229 -34.19 20.23 -20.21
N THR A 230 -34.30 21.14 -21.15
CA THR A 230 -33.93 20.91 -22.56
C THR A 230 -32.69 21.74 -22.89
N ASN A 231 -31.72 21.11 -23.54
CA ASN A 231 -30.54 21.79 -24.07
C ASN A 231 -30.86 22.70 -25.25
N SER A 232 -29.91 23.54 -25.64
CA SER A 232 -29.98 24.35 -26.87
C SER A 232 -30.21 23.52 -28.14
N PHE A 233 -29.86 22.22 -28.12
CA PHE A 233 -30.07 21.27 -29.21
C PHE A 233 -31.43 20.53 -29.16
N GLY A 234 -32.35 20.93 -28.28
CA GLY A 234 -33.65 20.27 -28.13
C GLY A 234 -33.64 18.92 -27.38
N LYS A 235 -32.48 18.47 -26.89
CA LYS A 235 -32.33 17.19 -26.15
C LYS A 235 -32.57 17.38 -24.65
N LYS A 236 -33.29 16.45 -24.01
CA LYS A 236 -33.57 16.52 -22.57
C LYS A 236 -32.31 16.20 -21.75
N ILE A 237 -32.11 16.92 -20.65
CA ILE A 237 -31.18 16.61 -19.56
C ILE A 237 -32.01 16.38 -18.31
N ALA A 238 -31.77 15.25 -17.66
CA ALA A 238 -32.29 14.94 -16.34
C ALA A 238 -31.20 15.11 -15.28
N LYS A 239 -31.54 15.77 -14.17
CA LYS A 239 -30.69 15.94 -12.99
C LYS A 239 -31.47 15.56 -11.74
N ILE A 240 -30.93 14.61 -10.99
CA ILE A 240 -31.51 14.17 -9.72
C ILE A 240 -30.51 14.44 -8.61
N ARG A 241 -30.97 15.15 -7.59
CA ARG A 241 -30.20 15.42 -6.38
C ARG A 241 -30.69 14.48 -5.28
N VAL A 242 -29.78 13.71 -4.71
CA VAL A 242 -30.03 12.83 -3.56
C VAL A 242 -29.37 13.47 -2.33
N ARG A 243 -30.11 13.57 -1.23
CA ARG A 243 -29.60 14.01 0.08
C ARG A 243 -29.43 12.82 1.01
N ASP A 244 -28.29 12.75 1.68
CA ASP A 244 -27.97 11.74 2.68
C ASP A 244 -27.52 12.44 3.95
N GLU A 245 -28.04 12.01 5.08
CA GLU A 245 -27.66 12.59 6.34
C GLU A 245 -26.43 11.89 6.91
N ARG A 246 -25.43 12.67 7.31
CA ARG A 246 -24.15 12.19 7.80
C ARG A 246 -23.95 12.66 9.22
N ILE A 247 -24.22 11.75 10.15
CA ILE A 247 -23.83 11.87 11.56
C ILE A 247 -22.32 11.59 11.66
N PRO A 248 -21.55 12.33 12.49
CA PRO A 248 -20.15 11.98 12.74
C PRO A 248 -20.00 10.55 13.26
N MET A 249 -19.00 9.83 12.73
CA MET A 249 -18.70 8.46 13.15
C MET A 249 -17.19 8.29 13.36
N ILE A 250 -16.80 7.13 13.89
CA ILE A 250 -15.40 6.74 14.09
C ILE A 250 -14.62 6.89 12.77
N GLY A 251 -13.46 7.51 12.87
CA GLY A 251 -12.51 7.82 11.81
C GLY A 251 -12.82 9.10 11.00
N ASP A 252 -13.96 9.76 11.22
CA ASP A 252 -14.22 11.07 10.61
C ASP A 252 -13.16 12.07 11.10
N LYS A 253 -12.82 13.04 10.23
CA LYS A 253 -11.74 13.99 10.53
C LYS A 253 -12.29 15.31 11.03
N PHE A 254 -11.74 15.74 12.15
CA PHE A 254 -11.99 17.01 12.80
C PHE A 254 -10.71 17.82 12.91
N CYS A 255 -10.84 19.12 13.11
CA CYS A 255 -9.71 20.00 13.25
C CYS A 255 -10.04 21.22 14.10
N SER A 256 -9.11 21.64 14.96
CA SER A 256 -9.15 22.98 15.56
C SER A 256 -8.67 24.05 14.57
N ARG A 257 -8.96 25.31 14.85
CA ARG A 257 -8.42 26.44 14.08
C ARG A 257 -6.92 26.68 14.28
N ALA A 258 -6.27 25.95 15.20
CA ALA A 258 -4.80 25.99 15.39
C ALA A 258 -4.03 24.99 14.52
N GLY A 259 -4.69 24.31 13.58
CA GLY A 259 -4.03 23.31 12.74
C GLY A 259 -3.88 21.93 13.39
N GLN A 260 -4.63 21.68 14.48
CA GLN A 260 -4.66 20.39 15.17
C GLN A 260 -5.75 19.51 14.57
N LYS A 261 -5.36 18.66 13.63
CA LYS A 261 -6.23 17.71 12.94
C LYS A 261 -6.24 16.38 13.68
N GLY A 262 -7.41 15.83 13.91
CA GLY A 262 -7.59 14.53 14.54
C GLY A 262 -8.66 13.70 13.87
N THR A 263 -8.60 12.39 14.08
CA THR A 263 -9.65 11.44 13.70
C THR A 263 -10.46 11.06 14.93
N VAL A 264 -11.77 10.87 14.80
CA VAL A 264 -12.57 10.31 15.88
C VAL A 264 -12.06 8.90 16.18
N GLY A 265 -11.41 8.70 17.33
CA GLY A 265 -10.91 7.40 17.76
C GLY A 265 -12.03 6.52 18.29
N ILE A 266 -12.88 7.11 19.13
CA ILE A 266 -14.08 6.47 19.67
C ILE A 266 -15.18 7.51 19.89
N VAL A 267 -16.44 7.07 19.77
CA VAL A 267 -17.60 7.81 20.25
C VAL A 267 -17.98 7.22 21.60
N LEU A 268 -17.78 7.99 22.67
CA LEU A 268 -17.99 7.52 24.03
C LEU A 268 -19.41 7.89 24.50
N LYS A 269 -20.06 7.00 25.25
CA LYS A 269 -21.37 7.28 25.86
C LYS A 269 -21.26 8.47 26.81
N GLU A 270 -22.31 9.28 26.86
CA GLU A 270 -22.35 10.48 27.72
C GLU A 270 -22.20 10.14 29.21
N SER A 271 -22.70 8.98 29.65
CA SER A 271 -22.55 8.49 31.04
C SER A 271 -21.10 8.26 31.44
N ASP A 272 -20.26 7.86 30.48
CA ASP A 272 -18.89 7.45 30.73
C ASP A 272 -17.95 8.65 30.58
N MET A 273 -18.43 9.77 30.04
CA MET A 273 -17.63 10.99 29.89
C MET A 273 -17.34 11.63 31.25
N PRO A 274 -16.15 12.25 31.44
CA PRO A 274 -15.85 12.95 32.67
C PRO A 274 -16.72 14.21 32.82
N ILE A 275 -17.14 14.53 34.03
CA ILE A 275 -18.12 15.59 34.31
C ILE A 275 -17.53 16.62 35.28
N THR A 276 -17.79 17.91 35.06
CA THR A 276 -17.38 18.96 36.01
C THR A 276 -18.30 19.01 37.22
N LYS A 277 -17.88 19.69 38.29
CA LYS A 277 -18.72 19.96 39.48
C LYS A 277 -20.08 20.59 39.13
N ASN A 278 -20.12 21.38 38.06
CA ASN A 278 -21.33 22.10 37.63
C ASN A 278 -22.21 21.26 36.69
N GLY A 279 -21.85 20.00 36.43
CA GLY A 279 -22.58 19.11 35.51
C GLY A 279 -22.22 19.29 34.04
N LEU A 280 -21.15 20.03 33.71
CA LEU A 280 -20.71 20.19 32.32
C LEU A 280 -19.99 18.92 31.87
N ILE A 281 -20.40 18.38 30.73
CA ILE A 281 -19.78 17.21 30.09
C ILE A 281 -19.08 17.72 28.82
N PRO A 282 -17.80 17.37 28.57
CA PRO A 282 -17.11 17.78 27.37
C PRO A 282 -17.75 17.15 26.12
N ASP A 283 -17.71 17.88 25.02
CA ASP A 283 -18.17 17.39 23.71
C ASP A 283 -17.04 16.63 23.01
N ILE A 284 -15.80 17.10 23.17
CA ILE A 284 -14.60 16.52 22.57
C ILE A 284 -13.50 16.43 23.63
N ILE A 285 -12.79 15.30 23.67
CA ILE A 285 -11.55 15.15 24.45
C ILE A 285 -10.36 15.04 23.50
N VAL A 286 -9.40 15.94 23.69
CA VAL A 286 -8.15 16.00 22.93
C VAL A 286 -7.00 15.59 23.81
N ASN A 287 -6.02 14.89 23.23
CA ASN A 287 -4.87 14.43 23.96
C ASN A 287 -3.87 15.58 24.29
N PRO A 288 -3.41 15.69 25.53
CA PRO A 288 -2.41 16.69 25.94
C PRO A 288 -1.06 16.52 25.22
N HIS A 289 -0.64 15.30 24.88
CA HIS A 289 0.63 15.03 24.18
C HIS A 289 0.70 15.70 22.80
N ALA A 290 -0.45 16.04 22.22
CA ALA A 290 -0.53 16.73 20.94
C ALA A 290 -0.11 18.21 21.00
N MET A 291 -0.10 18.85 22.18
CA MET A 291 0.13 20.29 22.32
C MET A 291 1.63 20.68 22.41
N PRO A 292 2.46 20.07 23.30
CA PRO A 292 3.86 20.49 23.47
C PRO A 292 4.71 20.29 22.22
N SER A 293 4.58 19.15 21.57
CA SER A 293 5.33 18.79 20.34
C SER A 293 5.01 19.71 19.16
N ARG A 294 3.83 20.34 19.16
CA ARG A 294 3.32 21.17 18.06
C ARG A 294 3.36 22.65 18.36
N MET A 295 3.59 23.03 19.61
CA MET A 295 3.68 24.41 20.08
C MET A 295 2.46 25.26 19.67
N THR A 296 1.26 24.66 19.59
CA THR A 296 0.00 25.33 19.20
C THR A 296 -0.63 26.07 20.37
N ILE A 297 0.05 27.09 20.90
CA ILE A 297 -0.39 27.83 22.09
C ILE A 297 -1.71 28.57 21.83
N GLY A 298 -1.97 28.98 20.58
CA GLY A 298 -3.21 29.63 20.19
C GLY A 298 -4.46 28.82 20.52
N HIS A 299 -4.38 27.48 20.50
CA HIS A 299 -5.49 26.60 20.89
C HIS A 299 -5.87 26.79 22.37
N LEU A 300 -4.87 26.83 23.25
CA LEU A 300 -5.08 27.03 24.68
C LEU A 300 -5.62 28.44 24.93
N VAL A 301 -5.02 29.45 24.28
CA VAL A 301 -5.50 30.85 24.43
C VAL A 301 -6.94 31.01 23.94
N GLU A 302 -7.32 30.32 22.85
CA GLU A 302 -8.70 30.31 22.36
C GLU A 302 -9.66 29.74 23.41
N ALA A 303 -9.35 28.58 23.98
CA ALA A 303 -10.21 27.95 24.99
C ALA A 303 -10.40 28.83 26.23
N GLN A 304 -9.33 29.46 26.73
CA GLN A 304 -9.42 30.39 27.87
C GLN A 304 -10.24 31.63 27.53
N GLN A 305 -9.94 32.27 26.40
CA GLN A 305 -10.61 33.48 25.96
C GLN A 305 -12.10 33.21 25.67
N ALA A 306 -12.41 32.12 25.00
CA ALA A 306 -13.78 31.72 24.69
C ALA A 306 -14.58 31.42 25.96
N LYS A 307 -13.97 30.81 26.99
CA LYS A 307 -14.61 30.63 28.30
C LYS A 307 -14.97 31.97 28.94
N VAL A 308 -14.04 32.93 28.97
CA VAL A 308 -14.31 34.29 29.47
C VAL A 308 -15.44 34.95 28.67
N CYS A 309 -15.35 34.90 27.34
CA CYS A 309 -16.35 35.44 26.42
C CYS A 309 -17.75 34.86 26.64
N ALA A 310 -17.85 33.54 26.86
CA ALA A 310 -19.11 32.87 27.17
C ALA A 310 -19.70 33.34 28.51
N LEU A 311 -18.88 33.53 29.55
CA LEU A 311 -19.34 33.98 30.87
C LEU A 311 -19.79 35.44 30.89
N TYR A 312 -19.09 36.31 30.16
CA TYR A 312 -19.40 37.75 30.10
C TYR A 312 -20.39 38.12 28.98
N GLY A 313 -20.78 37.18 28.12
CA GLY A 313 -21.71 37.43 27.01
C GLY A 313 -21.10 38.29 25.90
N ALA A 314 -19.82 38.12 25.59
CA ALA A 314 -19.10 38.92 24.60
C ALA A 314 -18.36 38.05 23.57
N TYR A 315 -17.99 38.62 22.42
CA TYR A 315 -17.09 37.97 21.46
C TYR A 315 -15.64 38.37 21.72
N GLY A 316 -14.72 37.42 21.57
CA GLY A 316 -13.29 37.65 21.68
C GLY A 316 -12.68 38.05 20.34
N ASP A 317 -11.82 39.07 20.33
CA ASP A 317 -11.02 39.41 19.16
C ASP A 317 -9.77 38.52 19.13
N CYS A 318 -9.47 37.88 17.99
CA CYS A 318 -8.23 37.12 17.77
C CYS A 318 -7.40 37.61 16.58
N THR A 319 -7.67 38.83 16.11
CA THR A 319 -6.93 39.45 15.00
C THR A 319 -5.43 39.51 15.34
N PRO A 320 -4.53 39.17 14.39
CA PRO A 320 -3.10 39.17 14.66
C PRO A 320 -2.59 40.52 15.19
N PHE A 321 -1.69 40.46 16.17
CA PHE A 321 -0.97 41.60 16.78
C PHE A 321 -1.79 42.62 17.60
N ILE A 322 -3.12 42.52 17.64
CA ILE A 322 -3.97 43.41 18.47
C ILE A 322 -3.79 43.10 19.95
N ASN A 323 -3.81 41.80 20.24
CA ASN A 323 -3.80 41.24 21.56
C ASN A 323 -2.39 41.21 22.15
N LYS A 324 -1.94 42.37 22.66
CA LYS A 324 -0.66 42.51 23.38
C LYS A 324 -0.78 41.98 24.82
N GLY A 325 0.34 41.59 25.41
CA GLY A 325 0.41 41.18 26.82
C GLY A 325 0.21 39.68 27.10
N PRO A 326 0.48 39.25 28.35
CA PRO A 326 0.34 37.86 28.78
C PRO A 326 -1.13 37.49 28.97
N LYS A 327 -1.68 36.74 28.01
CA LYS A 327 -3.12 36.40 27.96
C LYS A 327 -3.64 35.61 29.16
N HIS A 328 -2.80 34.77 29.76
CA HIS A 328 -3.17 34.03 30.95
C HIS A 328 -3.45 34.93 32.16
N LYS A 329 -2.83 36.12 32.26
CA LYS A 329 -3.08 37.06 33.37
C LYS A 329 -4.38 37.83 33.16
N GLU A 330 -4.52 38.45 32.00
CA GLU A 330 -5.72 39.23 31.64
C GLU A 330 -6.99 38.39 31.75
N TYR A 331 -7.02 37.24 31.07
CA TYR A 331 -8.18 36.36 31.11
C TYR A 331 -8.30 35.59 32.43
N GLY A 332 -7.18 35.30 33.09
CA GLY A 332 -7.19 34.61 34.38
C GLY A 332 -7.84 35.43 35.49
N GLU A 333 -7.56 36.73 35.57
CA GLU A 333 -8.23 37.62 36.53
C GLU A 333 -9.73 37.73 36.27
N MET A 334 -10.15 37.74 35.01
CA MET A 334 -11.57 37.72 34.63
C MET A 334 -12.25 36.39 35.00
N LEU A 335 -11.57 35.26 34.83
CA LEU A 335 -12.09 33.95 35.25
C LEU A 335 -12.25 33.85 36.77
N VAL A 336 -11.29 34.36 37.54
CA VAL A 336 -11.35 34.37 39.01
C VAL A 336 -12.53 35.19 39.51
N LYS A 337 -12.83 36.33 38.87
CA LYS A 337 -14.03 37.14 39.19
C LYS A 337 -15.35 36.38 38.99
N GLN A 338 -15.36 35.37 38.12
CA GLN A 338 -16.51 34.50 37.85
C GLN A 338 -16.47 33.17 38.63
N GLY A 339 -15.52 33.01 39.56
CA GLY A 339 -15.40 31.80 40.38
C GLY A 339 -14.71 30.62 39.69
N PHE A 340 -14.04 30.82 38.55
CA PHE A 340 -13.23 29.81 37.87
C PHE A 340 -11.75 29.94 38.24
N HIS A 341 -10.99 28.85 38.07
CA HIS A 341 -9.54 28.88 38.27
C HIS A 341 -8.87 29.79 37.23
N SER A 342 -7.86 30.55 37.64
CA SER A 342 -7.17 31.53 36.78
C SER A 342 -6.56 30.91 35.52
N SER A 343 -6.10 29.66 35.61
CA SER A 343 -5.54 28.91 34.48
C SER A 343 -6.60 28.34 33.52
N GLY A 344 -7.89 28.45 33.84
CA GLY A 344 -8.98 27.87 33.03
C GLY A 344 -9.22 26.37 33.25
N THR A 345 -8.49 25.74 34.18
CA THR A 345 -8.65 24.33 34.55
C THR A 345 -9.78 24.12 35.56
N GLU A 346 -10.40 22.95 35.56
CA GLU A 346 -11.50 22.59 36.46
C GLU A 346 -11.32 21.18 37.04
N PHE A 347 -12.00 20.91 38.16
CA PHE A 347 -12.12 19.56 38.71
C PHE A 347 -13.15 18.77 37.90
N LEU A 348 -12.74 17.59 37.44
CA LEU A 348 -13.61 16.65 36.74
C LEU A 348 -13.69 15.35 37.54
N MET A 349 -14.89 14.75 37.54
CA MET A 349 -15.15 13.41 38.06
C MET A 349 -15.14 12.43 36.89
N ASN A 350 -14.59 11.24 37.09
CA ASN A 350 -14.61 10.19 36.11
C ASN A 350 -16.03 9.63 35.96
N GLY A 351 -16.61 9.66 34.76
CA GLY A 351 -17.96 9.16 34.51
C GLY A 351 -18.11 7.66 34.73
N MET A 352 -17.01 6.90 34.58
CA MET A 352 -17.03 5.43 34.75
C MET A 352 -17.01 4.98 36.22
N THR A 353 -16.21 5.64 37.07
CA THR A 353 -16.01 5.24 38.47
C THR A 353 -16.75 6.13 39.46
N GLY A 354 -17.10 7.36 39.07
CA GLY A 354 -17.64 8.39 39.94
C GLY A 354 -16.59 9.10 40.80
N GLU A 355 -15.32 8.67 40.77
CA GLU A 355 -14.25 9.27 41.55
C GLU A 355 -13.73 10.56 40.91
N GLN A 356 -13.25 11.49 41.73
CA GLN A 356 -12.59 12.70 41.25
C GLN A 356 -11.24 12.37 40.61
N LEU A 357 -10.94 12.95 39.46
CA LEU A 357 -9.62 12.84 38.84
C LEU A 357 -8.56 13.52 39.72
N GLU A 358 -7.36 12.92 39.76
CA GLU A 358 -6.24 13.40 40.60
C GLU A 358 -5.72 14.78 40.21
N THR A 359 -5.92 15.19 38.96
CA THR A 359 -5.40 16.45 38.40
C THR A 359 -6.50 17.32 37.82
N ASN A 360 -6.26 18.64 37.84
CA ASN A 360 -7.17 19.61 37.25
C ASN A 360 -7.07 19.54 35.72
N ILE A 361 -8.22 19.42 35.07
CA ILE A 361 -8.26 19.27 33.61
C ILE A 361 -8.51 20.62 32.97
N TYR A 362 -7.76 20.89 31.89
CA TYR A 362 -7.97 22.07 31.08
C TYR A 362 -9.19 21.86 30.17
N ILE A 363 -10.26 22.61 30.41
CA ILE A 363 -11.54 22.48 29.69
C ILE A 363 -12.01 23.85 29.22
N GLY A 364 -12.57 23.98 28.03
CA GLY A 364 -13.15 25.24 27.59
C GLY A 364 -13.79 25.19 26.20
N PRO A 365 -14.66 26.14 25.85
CA PRO A 365 -15.22 26.23 24.52
C PRO A 365 -14.13 26.49 23.49
N THR A 366 -14.04 25.67 22.45
CA THR A 366 -13.07 25.83 21.35
C THR A 366 -13.79 25.63 20.03
N TYR A 367 -13.52 26.47 19.04
CA TYR A 367 -14.18 26.34 17.75
C TYR A 367 -13.54 25.22 16.92
N TYR A 368 -14.30 24.15 16.73
CA TYR A 368 -13.87 22.95 16.03
C TYR A 368 -14.57 22.82 14.68
N LEU A 369 -13.83 22.29 13.71
CA LEU A 369 -14.23 22.16 12.32
C LEU A 369 -14.39 20.67 12.00
N ARG A 370 -15.54 20.27 11.47
CA ARG A 370 -15.68 18.96 10.80
C ARG A 370 -15.15 19.10 9.38
N LEU A 371 -14.23 18.23 8.96
CA LEU A 371 -13.69 18.25 7.62
C LEU A 371 -14.55 17.40 6.68
N LYS A 372 -14.55 17.71 5.37
CA LYS A 372 -15.20 16.90 4.32
C LYS A 372 -14.68 15.45 4.18
N HIS A 373 -13.70 15.05 4.97
CA HIS A 373 -13.09 13.72 4.92
C HIS A 373 -13.86 12.75 5.82
N MET A 374 -15.01 12.30 5.34
CA MET A 374 -15.84 11.31 6.03
C MET A 374 -15.38 9.87 5.72
N VAL A 375 -15.49 8.95 6.67
CA VAL A 375 -15.04 7.55 6.52
C VAL A 375 -15.92 6.77 5.58
N LYS A 376 -17.24 7.01 5.62
CA LYS A 376 -18.21 6.37 4.73
C LYS A 376 -17.88 6.60 3.24
N ASP A 377 -17.12 7.65 2.92
CA ASP A 377 -16.70 7.94 1.55
C ASP A 377 -15.36 7.30 1.16
N LYS A 378 -14.64 6.71 2.13
CA LYS A 378 -13.33 6.07 1.93
C LYS A 378 -13.38 4.55 1.96
N ILE A 379 -14.31 3.99 2.73
CA ILE A 379 -14.45 2.53 2.80
C ILE A 379 -14.75 1.98 1.39
N ASN A 380 -13.93 1.00 1.00
CA ASN A 380 -14.09 0.24 -0.23
C ASN A 380 -13.69 -1.21 0.05
N HIS A 381 -14.51 -2.14 -0.40
CA HIS A 381 -14.23 -3.56 -0.35
C HIS A 381 -14.75 -4.22 -1.61
N ARG A 382 -14.08 -5.29 -2.03
CA ARG A 382 -14.43 -6.06 -3.21
C ARG A 382 -14.17 -7.54 -2.94
N SER A 383 -15.19 -8.37 -3.18
CA SER A 383 -15.06 -9.82 -3.21
C SER A 383 -14.87 -10.29 -4.66
N ARG A 384 -15.92 -10.14 -5.47
CA ARG A 384 -15.92 -10.27 -6.93
C ARG A 384 -16.56 -9.01 -7.51
N GLY A 385 -16.35 -8.76 -8.80
CA GLY A 385 -16.90 -7.58 -9.44
C GLY A 385 -16.55 -7.53 -10.92
N PRO A 386 -17.00 -6.49 -11.63
CA PRO A 386 -16.75 -6.34 -13.06
C PRO A 386 -15.25 -6.25 -13.34
N ARG A 387 -14.87 -6.78 -14.49
CA ARG A 387 -13.50 -6.79 -15.02
C ARG A 387 -13.46 -5.96 -16.29
N ASN A 388 -12.34 -5.32 -16.54
CA ASN A 388 -12.11 -4.61 -17.79
C ASN A 388 -12.12 -5.62 -18.95
N GLN A 389 -12.76 -5.30 -20.07
CA GLN A 389 -12.86 -6.20 -21.22
C GLN A 389 -11.49 -6.46 -21.85
N LEU A 390 -10.65 -5.42 -21.98
CA LEU A 390 -9.35 -5.52 -22.62
C LEU A 390 -8.37 -6.37 -21.81
N THR A 391 -8.22 -6.12 -20.51
CA THR A 391 -7.19 -6.79 -19.68
C THR A 391 -7.73 -7.93 -18.82
N ARG A 392 -9.07 -8.07 -18.71
CA ARG A 392 -9.75 -8.99 -17.77
C ARG A 392 -9.36 -8.80 -16.30
N GLN A 393 -8.72 -7.68 -15.97
CA GLN A 393 -8.38 -7.29 -14.60
C GLN A 393 -9.53 -6.53 -13.94
N THR A 394 -9.48 -6.41 -12.61
CA THR A 394 -10.47 -5.66 -11.86
C THR A 394 -10.52 -4.20 -12.31
N VAL A 395 -11.72 -3.65 -12.50
CA VAL A 395 -11.89 -2.22 -12.82
C VAL A 395 -11.39 -1.33 -11.67
N GLY A 396 -11.00 -0.10 -12.00
CA GLY A 396 -10.61 0.91 -11.02
C GLY A 396 -11.82 1.67 -10.45
N GLY A 397 -11.72 2.03 -9.17
CA GLY A 397 -12.63 2.97 -8.52
C GLY A 397 -13.84 2.31 -7.85
N ARG A 398 -14.16 2.81 -6.64
CA ARG A 398 -15.25 2.31 -5.79
C ARG A 398 -16.62 2.34 -6.47
N ALA A 399 -16.91 3.38 -7.24
CA ALA A 399 -18.21 3.55 -7.89
C ALA A 399 -18.53 2.42 -8.88
N ASN A 400 -17.50 1.79 -9.46
CA ASN A 400 -17.61 0.69 -10.41
C ASN A 400 -17.38 -0.68 -9.75
N ASP A 401 -17.48 -0.75 -8.42
CA ASP A 401 -17.12 -1.95 -7.65
C ASP A 401 -15.67 -2.40 -7.90
N GLY A 402 -14.78 -1.42 -8.07
CA GLY A 402 -13.38 -1.61 -8.41
C GLY A 402 -12.53 -2.15 -7.27
N GLY A 403 -11.51 -2.93 -7.64
CA GLY A 403 -10.55 -3.51 -6.70
C GLY A 403 -9.46 -2.52 -6.27
N LEU A 404 -8.74 -2.88 -5.20
CA LEU A 404 -7.47 -2.23 -4.87
C LEU A 404 -6.38 -2.77 -5.80
N ARG A 405 -5.43 -1.90 -6.13
CA ARG A 405 -4.27 -2.27 -6.94
C ARG A 405 -3.13 -2.67 -6.02
N ILE A 406 -2.53 -3.83 -6.29
CA ILE A 406 -1.22 -4.18 -5.77
C ILE A 406 -0.21 -3.63 -6.79
N GLY A 407 0.51 -2.58 -6.39
CA GLY A 407 1.50 -1.92 -7.21
C GLY A 407 2.84 -2.65 -7.22
N GLU A 408 3.81 -2.05 -7.90
CA GLU A 408 5.20 -2.51 -7.90
C GLU A 408 5.82 -2.42 -6.50
N MET A 409 5.60 -1.31 -5.79
CA MET A 409 6.09 -1.15 -4.40
C MET A 409 5.53 -2.23 -3.47
N ASP A 410 4.23 -2.52 -3.58
CA ASP A 410 3.60 -3.57 -2.77
C ASP A 410 4.15 -4.95 -3.12
N ARG A 411 4.34 -5.25 -4.41
CA ARG A 411 4.98 -6.49 -4.88
C ARG A 411 6.36 -6.65 -4.27
N ASP A 412 7.19 -5.60 -4.32
CA ASP A 412 8.57 -5.67 -3.84
C ASP A 412 8.62 -5.89 -2.33
N CYS A 413 7.73 -5.26 -1.57
CA CYS A 413 7.55 -5.56 -0.14
C CYS A 413 7.20 -7.05 0.08
N LEU A 414 6.25 -7.59 -0.68
CA LEU A 414 5.83 -8.99 -0.54
C LEU A 414 6.96 -9.98 -0.89
N VAL A 415 7.74 -9.67 -1.92
CA VAL A 415 8.90 -10.48 -2.33
C VAL A 415 10.01 -10.39 -1.28
N ALA A 416 10.28 -9.21 -0.72
CA ALA A 416 11.26 -9.03 0.35
C ALA A 416 10.90 -9.83 1.62
N HIS A 417 9.60 -9.97 1.92
CA HIS A 417 9.11 -10.84 2.99
C HIS A 417 9.08 -12.33 2.63
N GLY A 418 9.46 -12.71 1.40
CA GLY A 418 9.45 -14.11 0.95
C GLY A 418 8.05 -14.68 0.68
N LEU A 419 7.02 -13.84 0.55
CA LEU A 419 5.62 -14.25 0.41
C LEU A 419 5.27 -14.65 -1.05
N SER A 420 6.06 -15.54 -1.64
CA SER A 420 5.96 -15.97 -3.05
C SER A 420 4.58 -16.54 -3.41
N HIS A 421 4.00 -17.37 -2.53
CA HIS A 421 2.66 -17.93 -2.71
C HIS A 421 1.58 -16.85 -2.73
N PHE A 422 1.66 -15.86 -1.84
CA PHE A 422 0.70 -14.75 -1.80
C PHE A 422 0.84 -13.86 -3.03
N VAL A 423 2.06 -13.62 -3.52
CA VAL A 423 2.29 -12.87 -4.77
C VAL A 423 1.67 -13.62 -5.95
N LYS A 424 1.89 -14.93 -6.06
CA LYS A 424 1.28 -15.77 -7.11
C LYS A 424 -0.24 -15.73 -7.02
N ASP A 425 -0.81 -15.92 -5.84
CA ASP A 425 -2.27 -15.86 -5.66
C ASP A 425 -2.85 -14.49 -6.06
N SER A 426 -2.20 -13.42 -5.62
CA SER A 426 -2.65 -12.05 -5.86
C SER A 426 -2.56 -11.64 -7.33
N MET A 427 -1.41 -11.91 -7.98
CA MET A 427 -1.11 -11.44 -9.34
C MET A 427 -1.61 -12.38 -10.43
N LEU A 428 -1.79 -13.68 -10.14
CA LEU A 428 -2.24 -14.68 -11.11
C LEU A 428 -3.67 -15.17 -10.79
N GLU A 429 -3.87 -15.82 -9.63
CA GLU A 429 -5.14 -16.51 -9.33
C GLU A 429 -6.32 -15.54 -9.21
N ARG A 430 -6.18 -14.51 -8.38
CA ARG A 430 -7.20 -13.49 -8.11
C ARG A 430 -7.22 -12.37 -9.14
N GLY A 431 -6.08 -12.12 -9.80
CA GLY A 431 -5.91 -11.12 -10.85
C GLY A 431 -6.67 -11.49 -12.12
N ASP A 432 -5.96 -12.09 -13.07
CA ASP A 432 -6.44 -12.32 -14.45
C ASP A 432 -6.00 -13.68 -15.01
N LYS A 433 -6.00 -14.74 -14.17
CA LYS A 433 -5.74 -16.12 -14.58
C LYS A 433 -6.36 -16.49 -15.93
N TYR A 434 -5.53 -16.99 -16.83
CA TYR A 434 -5.90 -17.45 -18.15
C TYR A 434 -5.14 -18.73 -18.54
N TYR A 435 -5.79 -19.61 -19.29
CA TYR A 435 -5.20 -20.83 -19.83
C TYR A 435 -4.91 -20.63 -21.31
N MET A 436 -3.66 -20.86 -21.70
CA MET A 436 -3.18 -20.66 -23.07
C MET A 436 -2.54 -21.93 -23.57
N ALA A 437 -2.90 -22.36 -24.78
CA ALA A 437 -2.26 -23.48 -25.44
C ALA A 437 -1.04 -23.00 -26.23
N ILE A 438 0.07 -23.69 -26.07
CA ILE A 438 1.33 -23.45 -26.79
C ILE A 438 1.63 -24.68 -27.63
N CYS A 439 2.03 -24.47 -28.88
CA CYS A 439 2.53 -25.55 -29.72
C CYS A 439 3.98 -25.85 -29.35
N ASN A 440 4.28 -27.10 -28.96
CA ASN A 440 5.62 -27.48 -28.53
C ASN A 440 6.65 -27.42 -29.68
N LYS A 441 6.19 -27.54 -30.93
CA LYS A 441 7.05 -27.44 -32.12
C LYS A 441 7.45 -26.00 -32.46
N SER A 442 6.53 -25.03 -32.38
CA SER A 442 6.80 -23.63 -32.76
C SER A 442 7.06 -22.68 -31.59
N GLY A 443 6.64 -23.04 -30.38
CA GLY A 443 6.62 -22.15 -29.21
C GLY A 443 5.59 -21.02 -29.31
N CYS A 444 4.79 -20.97 -30.38
CA CYS A 444 3.77 -19.97 -30.59
C CYS A 444 2.44 -20.38 -29.94
N VAL A 445 1.62 -19.37 -29.62
CA VAL A 445 0.25 -19.57 -29.12
C VAL A 445 -0.58 -20.32 -30.16
N ALA A 446 -1.19 -21.42 -29.74
CA ALA A 446 -2.09 -22.22 -30.55
C ALA A 446 -3.53 -21.70 -30.45
N ILE A 447 -4.27 -21.84 -31.53
CA ILE A 447 -5.71 -21.57 -31.60
C ILE A 447 -6.43 -22.84 -31.18
N TYR A 448 -7.38 -22.70 -30.26
CA TYR A 448 -8.24 -23.79 -29.82
C TYR A 448 -9.67 -23.56 -30.30
N ASN A 449 -10.21 -24.50 -31.07
CA ASN A 449 -11.62 -24.52 -31.45
C ASN A 449 -12.36 -25.47 -30.50
N LYS A 450 -13.19 -24.91 -29.60
CA LYS A 450 -13.95 -25.67 -28.60
C LYS A 450 -14.97 -26.60 -29.24
N SER A 451 -15.73 -26.14 -30.24
CA SER A 451 -16.84 -26.90 -30.84
C SER A 451 -16.37 -28.18 -31.53
N LYS A 452 -15.19 -28.14 -32.14
CA LYS A 452 -14.59 -29.32 -32.81
C LYS A 452 -13.53 -30.01 -31.96
N ASN A 453 -13.21 -29.46 -30.78
CA ASN A 453 -12.13 -29.88 -29.90
C ASN A 453 -10.75 -30.02 -30.60
N ILE A 454 -10.40 -29.06 -31.48
CA ILE A 454 -9.17 -29.11 -32.29
C ILE A 454 -8.23 -27.97 -31.90
N PHE A 455 -6.94 -28.29 -31.75
CA PHE A 455 -5.85 -27.32 -31.65
C PHE A 455 -5.13 -27.11 -32.99
N ILE A 456 -4.90 -25.84 -33.33
CA ILE A 456 -4.29 -25.41 -34.59
C ILE A 456 -3.14 -24.45 -34.30
N SER A 457 -1.99 -24.64 -34.95
CA SER A 457 -0.83 -23.75 -34.87
C SER A 457 -0.59 -23.10 -36.24
N PRO A 458 -1.07 -21.86 -36.48
CA PRO A 458 -0.90 -21.20 -37.77
C PRO A 458 0.56 -21.11 -38.25
N MET A 459 1.52 -21.11 -37.31
CA MET A 459 2.94 -21.03 -37.63
C MET A 459 3.51 -22.33 -38.21
N VAL A 460 3.00 -23.49 -37.78
CA VAL A 460 3.43 -24.82 -38.28
C VAL A 460 2.57 -25.25 -39.45
N ASP A 461 1.30 -24.85 -39.42
CA ASP A 461 0.25 -25.41 -40.28
C ASP A 461 -0.05 -24.54 -41.49
N GLY A 462 0.60 -23.39 -41.55
CA GLY A 462 0.27 -22.34 -42.50
C GLY A 462 -1.04 -21.62 -42.17
N PRO A 463 -1.43 -20.65 -43.01
CA PRO A 463 -2.64 -19.86 -42.80
C PRO A 463 -3.88 -20.74 -42.80
N ILE A 464 -4.85 -20.38 -41.96
CA ILE A 464 -6.13 -21.11 -41.85
C ILE A 464 -6.88 -20.95 -43.16
N LYS A 465 -7.26 -22.09 -43.77
CA LYS A 465 -8.11 -22.14 -44.96
C LYS A 465 -9.49 -22.64 -44.57
N PHE A 466 -10.52 -21.97 -45.09
CA PHE A 466 -11.93 -22.34 -44.91
C PHE A 466 -12.49 -22.89 -46.23
N VAL A 467 -13.32 -23.93 -46.14
CA VAL A 467 -14.13 -24.49 -47.22
C VAL A 467 -15.60 -24.41 -46.80
N ASP A 468 -16.48 -24.21 -47.78
CA ASP A 468 -17.93 -24.03 -47.61
C ASP A 468 -18.27 -22.90 -46.62
N VAL A 469 -17.93 -21.66 -46.99
CA VAL A 469 -18.29 -20.47 -46.22
C VAL A 469 -19.76 -20.14 -46.49
N SER A 470 -20.65 -20.64 -45.64
CA SER A 470 -22.04 -20.17 -45.59
C SER A 470 -22.16 -19.01 -44.60
N LYS A 471 -23.31 -18.32 -44.57
CA LYS A 471 -23.56 -17.20 -43.61
C LYS A 471 -23.45 -17.64 -42.14
N TYR A 472 -23.51 -18.94 -41.86
CA TYR A 472 -23.60 -19.51 -40.51
C TYR A 472 -22.49 -20.54 -40.18
N GLU A 473 -21.80 -21.10 -41.17
CA GLU A 473 -20.75 -22.11 -40.94
C GLU A 473 -19.57 -21.92 -41.90
N ALA A 474 -18.36 -22.08 -41.38
CA ALA A 474 -17.12 -22.15 -42.15
C ALA A 474 -16.32 -23.37 -41.72
N ASN A 475 -16.15 -24.35 -42.61
CA ASN A 475 -15.41 -25.56 -42.31
C ASN A 475 -13.91 -25.38 -42.51
N ILE A 476 -13.10 -25.69 -41.48
CA ILE A 476 -11.65 -25.53 -41.53
C ILE A 476 -11.03 -26.72 -42.26
N VAL A 477 -10.21 -26.45 -43.27
CA VAL A 477 -9.53 -27.49 -44.10
C VAL A 477 -8.30 -28.07 -43.41
N ASN A 478 -7.65 -27.30 -42.55
CA ASN A 478 -6.37 -27.67 -41.96
C ASN A 478 -6.52 -28.74 -40.87
N ILE A 479 -6.50 -30.00 -41.28
CA ILE A 479 -6.30 -31.17 -40.41
C ILE A 479 -4.79 -31.37 -40.25
N SER A 480 -4.30 -31.47 -39.01
CA SER A 480 -2.88 -31.77 -38.79
C SER A 480 -2.54 -33.16 -39.31
N LYS A 481 -1.71 -33.24 -40.35
CA LYS A 481 -1.23 -34.54 -40.87
C LYS A 481 -0.17 -35.21 -39.99
N PHE A 482 0.41 -34.49 -39.03
CA PHE A 482 1.45 -35.01 -38.13
C PHE A 482 1.15 -34.58 -36.71
N GLY A 483 0.78 -35.54 -35.85
CA GLY A 483 0.41 -35.36 -34.44
C GLY A 483 1.07 -34.14 -33.80
N ARG A 484 0.23 -33.19 -33.41
CA ARG A 484 0.69 -31.91 -32.84
C ARG A 484 0.66 -32.03 -31.32
N ASP A 485 1.82 -31.86 -30.74
CA ASP A 485 2.01 -31.82 -29.30
C ASP A 485 1.81 -30.37 -28.83
N PHE A 486 0.90 -30.20 -27.87
CA PHE A 486 0.54 -28.93 -27.29
C PHE A 486 0.65 -28.99 -25.78
N SER A 487 1.03 -27.88 -25.17
CA SER A 487 1.08 -27.70 -23.73
C SER A 487 0.12 -26.59 -23.32
N ILE A 488 -0.73 -26.85 -22.32
CA ILE A 488 -1.60 -25.82 -21.74
C ILE A 488 -0.85 -25.18 -20.58
N VAL A 489 -0.57 -23.88 -20.70
CA VAL A 489 0.07 -23.11 -19.63
C VAL A 489 -0.92 -22.17 -18.97
N LYS A 490 -0.71 -21.97 -17.68
CA LYS A 490 -1.45 -21.04 -16.84
C LYS A 490 -0.68 -19.73 -16.74
N VAL A 491 -1.23 -18.66 -17.29
CA VAL A 491 -0.59 -17.34 -17.34
C VAL A 491 -1.57 -16.22 -16.99
N PRO A 492 -1.09 -15.04 -16.59
CA PRO A 492 -1.92 -13.84 -16.51
C PRO A 492 -2.46 -13.46 -17.90
N TYR A 493 -3.70 -13.03 -18.01
CA TYR A 493 -4.27 -12.59 -19.29
C TYR A 493 -3.48 -11.41 -19.88
N ALA A 494 -2.98 -10.50 -19.05
CA ALA A 494 -2.10 -9.42 -19.48
C ALA A 494 -0.85 -9.92 -20.23
N PHE A 495 -0.31 -11.10 -19.89
CA PHE A 495 0.83 -11.69 -20.61
C PHE A 495 0.43 -12.14 -22.02
N LYS A 496 -0.77 -12.71 -22.19
CA LYS A 496 -1.31 -13.02 -23.52
C LYS A 496 -1.49 -11.75 -24.35
N LEU A 497 -2.02 -10.69 -23.75
CA LEU A 497 -2.20 -9.40 -24.41
C LEU A 497 -0.86 -8.84 -24.89
N LEU A 498 0.18 -8.88 -24.05
CA LEU A 498 1.54 -8.47 -24.42
C LEU A 498 2.07 -9.25 -25.64
N ILE A 499 1.85 -10.57 -25.69
CA ILE A 499 2.24 -11.38 -26.86
C ILE A 499 1.54 -10.88 -28.13
N GLN A 500 0.25 -10.55 -28.05
CA GLN A 500 -0.52 -10.06 -29.20
C GLN A 500 -0.08 -8.65 -29.65
N GLU A 501 0.22 -7.77 -28.69
CA GLU A 501 0.77 -6.43 -28.98
C GLU A 501 2.14 -6.51 -29.64
N LEU A 502 3.01 -7.42 -29.18
CA LEU A 502 4.30 -7.70 -29.82
C LEU A 502 4.12 -8.27 -31.23
N GLN A 503 3.17 -9.18 -31.43
CA GLN A 503 2.85 -9.72 -32.76
C GLN A 503 2.40 -8.64 -33.73
N ALA A 504 1.62 -7.65 -33.28
CA ALA A 504 1.22 -6.50 -34.10
C ALA A 504 2.43 -5.65 -34.53
N MET A 505 3.49 -5.62 -33.73
CA MET A 505 4.78 -4.99 -34.06
C MET A 505 5.74 -5.92 -34.82
N ASN A 506 5.24 -7.06 -35.32
CA ASN A 506 6.03 -8.09 -36.01
C ASN A 506 7.13 -8.72 -35.12
N VAL A 507 6.92 -8.74 -33.81
CA VAL A 507 7.80 -9.39 -32.81
C VAL A 507 7.11 -10.65 -32.30
N HIS A 508 7.69 -11.81 -32.57
CA HIS A 508 7.15 -13.11 -32.14
C HIS A 508 7.85 -13.61 -30.88
N MET A 509 7.10 -13.71 -29.78
CA MET A 509 7.56 -14.38 -28.56
C MET A 509 7.34 -15.90 -28.66
N ARG A 510 8.43 -16.68 -28.58
CA ARG A 510 8.36 -18.15 -28.53
C ARG A 510 8.46 -18.59 -27.07
N ILE A 511 7.44 -19.30 -26.60
CA ILE A 511 7.38 -19.82 -25.24
C ILE A 511 7.93 -21.24 -25.23
N ILE A 512 8.87 -21.45 -24.32
CA ILE A 512 9.48 -22.76 -24.08
C ILE A 512 8.86 -23.32 -22.80
N THR A 513 8.47 -24.57 -22.89
CA THR A 513 7.76 -25.43 -21.95
C THR A 513 8.63 -26.66 -21.68
N ASP A 514 8.36 -27.41 -20.61
CA ASP A 514 9.13 -28.60 -20.25
C ASP A 514 9.30 -29.62 -21.40
N LYS A 515 8.31 -29.71 -22.31
CA LYS A 515 8.32 -30.62 -23.47
C LYS A 515 9.15 -30.15 -24.67
N ASN A 516 9.59 -28.90 -24.70
CA ASN A 516 10.41 -28.34 -25.78
C ASN A 516 11.68 -27.62 -25.28
N VAL A 517 12.11 -27.92 -24.05
CA VAL A 517 13.37 -27.41 -23.47
C VAL A 517 14.57 -27.78 -24.34
N ASP A 518 14.56 -28.93 -25.01
CA ASP A 518 15.64 -29.38 -25.88
C ASP A 518 15.92 -28.41 -27.05
N GLN A 519 14.91 -27.65 -27.49
CA GLN A 519 15.09 -26.63 -28.53
C GLN A 519 15.97 -25.45 -28.07
N LEU A 520 16.03 -25.18 -26.77
CA LEU A 520 16.86 -24.12 -26.17
C LEU A 520 18.36 -24.44 -26.29
N LEU A 521 18.72 -25.72 -26.21
CA LEU A 521 20.09 -26.21 -26.39
C LEU A 521 20.55 -26.07 -27.84
N SER A 522 19.65 -26.31 -28.79
CA SER A 522 19.92 -26.17 -30.24
C SER A 522 20.20 -24.72 -30.68
N LEU A 523 19.68 -23.73 -29.94
CA LEU A 523 19.90 -22.29 -30.21
C LEU A 523 21.23 -21.76 -29.65
N LYS A 524 21.91 -22.52 -28.78
CA LYS A 524 23.19 -22.13 -28.16
C LYS A 524 24.41 -22.63 -28.94
N GLY A 525 24.26 -23.68 -29.75
CA GLY A 525 25.33 -24.25 -30.55
C GLY A 525 25.30 -23.72 -31.98
N GLY A 526 26.25 -22.86 -32.34
CA GLY A 526 26.61 -22.70 -33.75
C GLY A 526 27.30 -23.97 -34.26
N ASN A 527 27.09 -24.32 -35.53
CA ASN A 527 27.78 -25.45 -36.19
C ASN A 527 29.30 -25.21 -36.33
N ASP A 528 29.81 -24.07 -35.87
CA ASP A 528 31.21 -23.68 -35.96
C ASP A 528 32.15 -24.71 -35.31
N ILE A 529 31.72 -25.34 -34.20
CA ILE A 529 32.56 -26.31 -33.50
C ILE A 529 32.72 -27.62 -34.27
N THR A 530 31.62 -28.13 -34.85
CA THR A 530 31.63 -29.28 -35.76
C THR A 530 32.45 -28.99 -37.01
N THR A 531 32.37 -27.75 -37.52
CA THR A 531 33.11 -27.33 -38.74
C THR A 531 34.62 -27.18 -38.49
N LEU A 532 35.02 -26.74 -37.29
CA LEU A 532 36.43 -26.50 -36.95
C LEU A 532 37.15 -27.74 -36.42
N THR A 533 36.44 -28.67 -35.76
CA THR A 533 37.07 -29.80 -35.06
C THR A 533 36.82 -31.16 -35.70
N GLY A 534 35.80 -31.30 -36.54
CA GLY A 534 35.44 -32.58 -37.18
C GLY A 534 34.98 -33.66 -36.21
N LEU A 535 34.62 -33.29 -34.97
CA LEU A 535 34.13 -34.19 -33.93
C LEU A 535 32.66 -33.86 -33.63
N ASP A 536 31.80 -34.88 -33.62
CA ASP A 536 30.34 -34.72 -33.55
C ASP A 536 29.79 -34.79 -32.11
N SER A 537 30.58 -35.27 -31.15
CA SER A 537 30.16 -35.49 -29.76
C SER A 537 30.87 -34.55 -28.78
N TYR A 538 30.09 -33.93 -27.89
CA TYR A 538 30.58 -33.05 -26.83
C TYR A 538 31.55 -33.77 -25.88
N ASP A 539 31.29 -35.05 -25.58
CA ASP A 539 32.09 -35.83 -24.63
C ASP A 539 33.50 -36.11 -25.15
N ASP A 540 33.66 -36.30 -26.46
CA ASP A 540 34.96 -36.52 -27.10
C ASP A 540 35.83 -35.26 -27.05
N ILE A 541 35.21 -34.09 -27.19
CA ILE A 541 35.89 -32.79 -27.12
C ILE A 541 36.35 -32.52 -25.68
N VAL A 542 35.51 -32.80 -24.69
CA VAL A 542 35.86 -32.63 -23.27
C VAL A 542 37.01 -33.56 -22.88
N ALA A 543 36.98 -34.82 -23.32
CA ALA A 543 38.05 -35.79 -23.06
C ALA A 543 39.42 -35.33 -23.62
N VAL A 544 39.43 -34.77 -24.83
CA VAL A 544 40.68 -34.25 -25.45
C VAL A 544 41.18 -33.00 -24.72
N ILE A 545 40.30 -32.08 -24.34
CA ILE A 545 40.67 -30.87 -23.59
C ILE A 545 41.24 -31.23 -22.21
N GLU A 546 40.64 -32.20 -21.51
CA GLU A 546 41.14 -32.66 -20.22
C GLU A 546 42.50 -33.34 -20.33
N LYS A 547 42.73 -34.13 -21.38
CA LYS A 547 44.02 -34.78 -21.63
C LYS A 547 45.13 -33.75 -21.85
N VAL A 548 44.90 -32.75 -22.70
CA VAL A 548 45.86 -31.68 -22.98
C VAL A 548 46.12 -30.79 -21.75
N ARG A 549 45.10 -30.55 -20.91
CA ARG A 549 45.26 -29.82 -19.65
C ARG A 549 46.11 -30.58 -18.64
N LYS A 550 45.87 -31.89 -18.49
CA LYS A 550 46.63 -32.74 -17.56
C LYS A 550 48.11 -32.81 -17.94
N GLU A 551 48.42 -32.93 -19.23
CA GLU A 551 49.81 -32.99 -19.73
C GLU A 551 50.57 -31.67 -19.48
N LYS A 552 49.97 -30.50 -19.75
CA LYS A 552 50.62 -29.19 -19.53
C LYS A 552 50.82 -28.81 -18.07
N VAL A 553 49.93 -29.26 -17.17
CA VAL A 553 50.04 -28.99 -15.72
C VAL A 553 51.13 -29.86 -15.09
N PHE A 554 51.30 -31.10 -15.56
CA PHE A 554 52.32 -32.01 -15.05
C PHE A 554 53.74 -31.50 -15.36
N GLU A 555 54.02 -31.01 -16.57
CA GLU A 555 55.35 -30.50 -16.94
C GLU A 555 55.79 -29.26 -16.13
N LYS A 556 54.90 -28.27 -15.93
CA LYS A 556 55.23 -27.03 -15.20
C LYS A 556 55.48 -27.24 -13.71
N ASN A 557 54.77 -28.18 -13.11
CA ASN A 557 54.80 -28.42 -11.66
C ASN A 557 56.01 -29.27 -11.23
N THR A 558 56.48 -30.16 -12.11
CA THR A 558 57.60 -31.07 -11.79
C THR A 558 58.96 -30.36 -11.79
N VAL A 559 59.11 -29.29 -12.58
CA VAL A 559 60.36 -28.51 -12.66
C VAL A 559 60.51 -27.56 -11.47
N LYS A 560 59.42 -26.89 -11.03
CA LYS A 560 59.47 -25.95 -9.90
C LYS A 560 59.67 -26.62 -8.54
N ASP A 561 59.12 -27.82 -8.34
CA ASP A 561 59.24 -28.52 -7.05
C ASP A 561 60.61 -29.16 -6.84
N LYS A 562 61.29 -29.61 -7.91
CA LYS A 562 62.66 -30.12 -7.82
C LYS A 562 63.62 -29.02 -7.36
N LEU A 563 63.51 -27.82 -7.92
CA LEU A 563 64.32 -26.67 -7.54
C LEU A 563 64.06 -26.23 -6.08
N ARG A 564 62.82 -26.30 -5.60
CA ARG A 564 62.45 -25.89 -4.23
C ARG A 564 62.95 -26.82 -3.12
N LYS A 565 63.34 -28.06 -3.44
CA LYS A 565 63.88 -29.02 -2.46
C LYS A 565 65.39 -28.87 -2.24
N GLU A 566 66.10 -28.14 -3.10
CA GLU A 566 67.56 -28.01 -3.07
C GLU A 566 68.05 -26.75 -2.34
N PHE A 567 67.18 -25.77 -2.08
CA PHE A 567 67.53 -24.48 -1.45
C PHE A 567 66.89 -24.31 -0.06
N THR A 568 67.56 -23.58 0.84
CA THR A 568 66.95 -23.15 2.10
C THR A 568 65.84 -22.10 1.83
N PRO A 569 64.85 -21.92 2.73
CA PRO A 569 63.71 -21.01 2.50
C PRO A 569 64.11 -19.58 2.12
N ILE A 570 65.23 -19.07 2.65
CA ILE A 570 65.74 -17.73 2.33
C ILE A 570 66.48 -17.67 1.00
N GLU A 571 67.22 -18.71 0.62
CA GLU A 571 67.80 -18.81 -0.72
C GLU A 571 66.69 -18.96 -1.77
N ALA A 572 65.65 -19.72 -1.46
CA ALA A 572 64.46 -19.83 -2.28
C ALA A 572 63.73 -18.48 -2.40
N ALA A 573 63.58 -17.70 -1.32
CA ALA A 573 63.00 -16.36 -1.38
C ALA A 573 63.84 -15.39 -2.23
N LYS A 574 65.17 -15.39 -2.09
CA LYS A 574 66.10 -14.54 -2.88
C LYS A 574 66.11 -14.86 -4.38
N VAL A 575 65.78 -16.10 -4.74
CA VAL A 575 65.60 -16.53 -6.15
C VAL A 575 64.11 -16.44 -6.58
N HIS A 576 63.26 -15.76 -5.80
CA HIS A 576 61.82 -15.57 -6.03
C HIS A 576 61.01 -16.87 -6.18
N LEU A 577 61.39 -17.91 -5.43
CA LEU A 577 60.66 -19.17 -5.33
C LEU A 577 59.58 -19.15 -4.23
N PHE A 578 59.70 -18.27 -3.22
CA PHE A 578 58.69 -17.95 -2.20
C PHE A 578 58.26 -16.49 -2.30
N ASN A 579 56.96 -16.22 -2.10
CA ASN A 579 56.40 -14.87 -2.05
C ASN A 579 55.54 -14.66 -0.80
N GLU A 580 55.36 -13.40 -0.39
CA GLU A 580 54.34 -13.04 0.60
C GLU A 580 52.95 -13.52 0.12
N GLY A 581 52.22 -14.19 1.00
CA GLY A 581 50.94 -14.85 0.71
C GLY A 581 51.03 -16.36 0.48
N ASP A 582 52.23 -16.94 0.37
CA ASP A 582 52.39 -18.40 0.25
C ASP A 582 52.05 -19.12 1.57
N SER A 583 51.40 -20.29 1.45
CA SER A 583 51.00 -21.11 2.61
C SER A 583 52.09 -22.11 3.01
N VAL A 584 52.46 -22.12 4.29
CA VAL A 584 53.51 -22.97 4.87
C VAL A 584 53.04 -23.64 6.18
N MET A 585 53.78 -24.65 6.64
CA MET A 585 53.60 -25.24 7.97
C MET A 585 54.85 -25.03 8.82
N TRP A 586 54.64 -24.66 10.08
CA TRP A 586 55.70 -24.57 11.07
C TRP A 586 55.90 -25.93 11.74
N ILE A 587 57.15 -26.37 11.84
CA ILE A 587 57.49 -27.74 12.26
C ILE A 587 57.09 -28.03 13.71
N ASN A 588 57.11 -27.01 14.56
CA ASN A 588 56.87 -27.13 16.00
C ASN A 588 55.46 -26.67 16.42
N ASP A 589 54.52 -26.56 15.49
CA ASP A 589 53.14 -26.22 15.85
C ASP A 589 52.46 -27.39 16.58
N ASN A 590 51.96 -27.14 17.79
CA ASN A 590 51.29 -28.14 18.62
C ASN A 590 49.89 -28.51 18.10
N VAL A 591 49.36 -27.82 17.09
CA VAL A 591 48.08 -28.14 16.46
C VAL A 591 48.33 -28.71 15.06
N ALA A 592 48.04 -29.99 14.89
CA ALA A 592 48.29 -30.71 13.65
C ALA A 592 47.58 -30.05 12.45
N ASN A 593 48.30 -29.96 11.32
CA ASN A 593 47.82 -29.48 10.02
C ASN A 593 47.35 -28.01 9.97
N ARG A 594 47.78 -27.16 10.91
CA ARG A 594 47.51 -25.71 10.83
C ARG A 594 48.34 -25.07 9.73
N LYS A 595 47.65 -24.37 8.82
CA LYS A 595 48.26 -23.59 7.73
C LYS A 595 48.59 -22.18 8.21
N TRP A 596 49.82 -21.78 7.92
CA TRP A 596 50.33 -20.43 8.15
C TRP A 596 50.56 -19.75 6.82
N ILE A 597 50.35 -18.44 6.76
CA ILE A 597 50.59 -17.63 5.56
C ILE A 597 51.77 -16.71 5.85
N ILE A 598 52.75 -16.69 4.95
CA ILE A 598 53.88 -15.76 5.07
C ILE A 598 53.38 -14.34 4.83
N SER A 599 53.43 -13.50 5.87
CA SER A 599 53.03 -12.09 5.77
C SER A 599 54.18 -11.17 5.40
N SER A 600 55.40 -11.48 5.87
CA SER A 600 56.61 -10.72 5.53
C SER A 600 57.87 -11.55 5.78
N ILE A 601 58.92 -11.27 5.00
CA ILE A 601 60.23 -11.90 5.12
C ILE A 601 61.25 -10.80 5.40
N ASP A 602 61.99 -10.91 6.51
CA ASP A 602 63.08 -9.99 6.82
C ASP A 602 64.43 -10.65 6.47
N GLU A 603 65.02 -10.18 5.38
CA GLU A 603 66.21 -10.80 4.78
C GLU A 603 67.51 -10.56 5.57
N GLU A 604 67.57 -9.53 6.43
CA GLU A 604 68.78 -9.21 7.20
C GLU A 604 68.86 -10.00 8.52
N SER A 605 67.71 -10.32 9.11
CA SER A 605 67.63 -10.97 10.43
C SER A 605 67.28 -12.47 10.39
N ASN A 606 67.13 -13.06 9.20
CA ASN A 606 66.78 -14.47 8.96
C ASN A 606 65.38 -14.89 9.48
N ASN A 607 64.51 -13.91 9.76
CA ASN A 607 63.19 -14.12 10.36
C ASN A 607 62.05 -13.98 9.35
N VAL A 608 61.07 -14.87 9.46
CA VAL A 608 59.83 -14.85 8.67
C VAL A 608 58.64 -14.62 9.59
N THR A 609 57.79 -13.68 9.23
CA THR A 609 56.54 -13.43 9.96
C THR A 609 55.39 -14.17 9.27
N LEU A 610 54.66 -14.92 10.07
CA LEU A 610 53.55 -15.78 9.67
C LEU A 610 52.26 -15.31 10.33
N THR A 611 51.17 -15.45 9.60
CA THR A 611 49.81 -15.13 10.08
C THR A 611 48.85 -16.27 9.80
N THR A 612 47.85 -16.44 10.67
CA THR A 612 46.79 -17.44 10.48
C THR A 612 45.42 -16.89 10.86
N ASN A 613 44.38 -17.35 10.16
CA ASN A 613 43.02 -16.82 10.30
C ASN A 613 42.13 -17.67 11.24
N ASN A 614 42.66 -18.74 11.85
CA ASN A 614 41.91 -19.61 12.77
C ASN A 614 42.02 -19.11 14.23
N LEU A 615 40.90 -18.58 14.74
CA LEU A 615 40.79 -17.66 15.89
C LEU A 615 40.59 -18.28 17.29
N LEU A 616 40.72 -19.59 17.47
CA LEU A 616 40.42 -20.23 18.76
C LEU A 616 41.66 -20.88 19.38
N GLY A 617 42.12 -20.33 20.51
CA GLY A 617 43.08 -20.96 21.42
C GLY A 617 44.52 -20.44 21.42
N LEU A 618 44.82 -19.30 20.77
CA LEU A 618 46.15 -18.69 20.77
C LEU A 618 46.15 -17.29 21.40
N SER A 619 47.25 -16.94 22.06
CA SER A 619 47.48 -15.60 22.63
C SER A 619 47.80 -14.54 21.57
N SER A 620 48.26 -14.93 20.37
CA SER A 620 48.42 -14.05 19.19
C SER A 620 48.29 -14.84 17.88
N ASN A 621 47.74 -14.18 16.84
CA ASN A 621 47.53 -14.77 15.49
C ASN A 621 48.66 -14.44 14.50
N VAL A 622 49.73 -13.82 15.00
CA VAL A 622 50.94 -13.45 14.26
C VAL A 622 52.13 -14.00 15.02
N MET A 623 53.08 -14.60 14.31
CA MET A 623 54.30 -15.17 14.86
C MET A 623 55.48 -14.84 13.96
N THR A 624 56.62 -14.47 14.54
CA THR A 624 57.88 -14.27 13.82
C THR A 624 58.88 -15.31 14.30
N LEU A 625 59.46 -16.06 13.37
CA LEU A 625 60.34 -17.20 13.65
C LEU A 625 61.45 -17.31 12.61
N ASP A 626 62.52 -18.04 12.92
CA ASP A 626 63.63 -18.25 12.00
C ASP A 626 63.19 -19.09 10.79
N ALA A 627 63.56 -18.68 9.59
CA ALA A 627 63.14 -19.32 8.35
C ALA A 627 63.48 -20.82 8.27
N SER A 628 64.52 -21.28 8.97
CA SER A 628 64.96 -22.69 8.98
C SER A 628 63.96 -23.66 9.64
N GLU A 629 62.98 -23.14 10.40
CA GLU A 629 61.95 -23.96 11.08
C GLU A 629 60.72 -24.26 10.21
N LEU A 630 60.75 -23.96 8.91
CA LEU A 630 59.67 -24.19 7.96
C LEU A 630 59.88 -25.48 7.13
N LYS A 631 58.81 -26.26 6.91
CA LYS A 631 58.81 -27.41 5.99
C LYS A 631 58.17 -27.08 4.64
N HIS A 632 58.76 -27.61 3.57
CA HIS A 632 58.31 -27.44 2.19
C HIS A 632 57.40 -28.61 1.75
N GLY A 633 56.29 -28.32 1.09
CA GLY A 633 55.54 -29.32 0.31
C GLY A 633 54.24 -28.77 -0.26
N LYS A 634 53.66 -29.48 -1.23
CA LYS A 634 52.40 -29.09 -1.87
C LYS A 634 51.19 -29.37 -0.97
N PRO A 635 50.06 -28.67 -1.16
CA PRO A 635 48.86 -28.85 -0.34
C PRO A 635 48.29 -30.28 -0.34
N GLU A 636 48.61 -31.09 -1.35
CA GLU A 636 48.06 -32.43 -1.59
C GLU A 636 48.97 -33.57 -1.07
N GLU A 637 50.23 -33.29 -0.69
CA GLU A 637 51.18 -34.31 -0.18
C GLU A 637 51.09 -34.54 1.35
N PHE A 638 50.19 -33.83 2.06
CA PHE A 638 50.04 -33.94 3.52
C PHE A 638 48.64 -34.40 3.98
N ALA A 639 47.83 -34.93 3.06
CA ALA A 639 46.67 -35.74 3.45
C ALA A 639 47.16 -37.16 3.75
N ILE A 640 47.38 -37.48 5.03
CA ILE A 640 47.45 -38.87 5.47
C ILE A 640 46.21 -39.12 6.33
N ASP A 641 45.47 -40.13 5.89
CA ASP A 641 44.36 -40.75 6.59
C ASP A 641 44.72 -41.11 8.03
N TYR A 642 43.93 -40.65 9.00
CA TYR A 642 44.04 -41.16 10.36
C TYR A 642 43.31 -42.51 10.44
N VAL A 643 44.10 -43.56 10.57
CA VAL A 643 43.68 -44.86 11.10
C VAL A 643 43.95 -44.81 12.60
N ASP A 644 42.94 -45.07 13.43
CA ASP A 644 43.18 -45.23 14.87
C ASP A 644 43.97 -46.53 15.15
N ASN A 645 44.54 -46.66 16.35
CA ASN A 645 45.36 -47.83 16.73
C ASN A 645 44.59 -49.17 16.76
N GLU A 646 43.33 -49.20 16.33
CA GLU A 646 42.49 -50.39 16.21
C GLU A 646 41.93 -50.59 14.78
N GLY A 647 42.38 -49.81 13.79
CA GLY A 647 42.24 -50.14 12.37
C GLY A 647 40.91 -49.78 11.71
N ASN A 648 40.10 -48.86 12.26
CA ASN A 648 38.81 -48.49 11.68
C ASN A 648 38.77 -47.05 11.12
N TRP A 649 37.98 -46.87 10.06
CA TRP A 649 37.82 -45.61 9.33
C TRP A 649 36.51 -44.92 9.71
N GLY A 650 36.54 -43.70 10.27
CA GLY A 650 35.33 -42.99 10.72
C GLY A 650 35.38 -41.46 10.58
N MET A 651 34.30 -40.88 10.05
CA MET A 651 34.06 -39.43 9.92
C MET A 651 33.62 -38.81 11.26
N SER A 652 34.08 -37.60 11.59
CA SER A 652 33.75 -36.92 12.85
C SER A 652 32.35 -36.29 12.85
N ASN A 653 31.54 -36.71 13.83
CA ASN A 653 30.35 -35.98 14.28
C ASN A 653 30.77 -34.86 15.24
N GLN A 654 30.25 -33.65 15.03
CA GLN A 654 30.31 -32.56 16.01
C GLN A 654 29.37 -32.87 17.18
N GLY A 655 29.90 -32.91 18.40
CA GLY A 655 29.07 -32.97 19.61
C GLY A 655 29.85 -33.22 20.90
N GLN A 656 29.79 -32.22 21.79
CA GLN A 656 30.04 -32.25 23.24
C GLN A 656 31.49 -32.38 23.74
N MET A 657 31.93 -31.35 24.49
CA MET A 657 32.68 -31.54 25.73
C MET A 657 32.13 -30.63 26.85
N PRO A 658 32.20 -31.06 28.14
CA PRO A 658 31.47 -30.49 29.29
C PRO A 658 32.37 -29.81 30.36
N GLY A 659 31.75 -29.05 31.27
CA GLY A 659 32.26 -28.68 32.62
C GLY A 659 32.94 -27.29 32.74
N MET A 660 32.32 -26.28 33.39
CA MET A 660 32.35 -25.93 34.84
C MET A 660 33.60 -25.06 35.21
N THR A 661 33.57 -23.91 35.91
CA THR A 661 32.65 -23.27 36.90
C THR A 661 32.92 -21.74 37.09
N SER A 662 31.91 -21.02 37.66
CA SER A 662 31.95 -19.94 38.70
C SER A 662 32.86 -18.69 38.53
N ASP A 663 32.50 -17.42 38.74
CA ASP A 663 31.44 -16.74 39.52
C ASP A 663 31.39 -15.23 39.16
N PHE A 664 30.30 -14.56 39.58
CA PHE A 664 30.07 -13.13 39.86
C PHE A 664 29.11 -12.29 38.97
N SER A 665 28.08 -11.79 39.66
CA SER A 665 26.89 -11.02 39.27
C SER A 665 27.12 -9.64 38.61
N PRO A 666 26.09 -9.06 37.95
CA PRO A 666 26.20 -7.81 37.21
C PRO A 666 26.10 -6.58 38.12
N HIS A 667 26.98 -5.61 37.91
CA HIS A 667 26.82 -4.23 38.36
C HIS A 667 26.87 -3.30 37.15
N SER A 668 25.84 -2.46 37.01
CA SER A 668 25.74 -1.40 36.00
C SER A 668 26.63 -0.21 36.40
N PRO A 669 27.45 0.34 35.48
CA PRO A 669 28.08 1.64 35.71
C PRO A 669 27.31 2.80 35.06
N HIS A 670 27.13 3.83 35.89
CA HIS A 670 26.75 5.21 35.57
C HIS A 670 27.68 5.89 34.54
N TYR A 671 27.12 6.85 33.79
CA TYR A 671 27.86 7.84 32.99
C TYR A 671 28.14 9.13 33.79
N PRO A 672 29.35 9.71 33.62
CA PRO A 672 29.49 11.17 33.49
C PRO A 672 30.46 11.60 32.34
N PRO A 673 30.54 12.91 32.03
CA PRO A 673 30.81 13.45 30.68
C PRO A 673 32.22 14.01 30.46
N ASN A 674 32.71 14.03 29.19
CA ASN A 674 33.38 15.17 28.50
C ASN A 674 34.22 14.75 27.25
N ASN A 675 34.25 15.67 26.27
CA ASN A 675 34.96 15.67 24.97
C ASN A 675 36.49 15.47 25.00
N PRO A 676 37.09 15.04 23.86
CA PRO A 676 38.26 15.74 23.27
C PRO A 676 38.21 15.77 21.70
N PRO A 677 39.28 16.13 20.92
CA PRO A 677 39.46 17.46 20.31
C PRO A 677 39.66 17.51 18.77
N SER A 678 39.71 18.77 18.27
CA SER A 678 40.00 19.37 16.95
C SER A 678 40.81 18.67 15.82
N GLY A 679 40.26 18.75 14.58
CA GLY A 679 40.90 19.23 13.32
C GLY A 679 41.68 18.23 12.42
N PRO A 680 41.49 18.28 11.07
CA PRO A 680 42.35 19.16 10.25
C PRO A 680 41.64 19.96 9.12
N ARG A 681 42.44 20.79 8.44
CA ARG A 681 42.17 22.05 7.74
C ARG A 681 41.45 21.95 6.38
N THR A 682 40.69 23.01 6.06
CA THR A 682 40.07 23.35 4.76
C THR A 682 41.05 24.01 3.77
N PRO A 683 40.97 23.74 2.44
CA PRO A 683 41.59 24.59 1.42
C PRO A 683 40.78 25.86 1.11
N SER A 684 41.50 26.88 0.61
CA SER A 684 41.10 28.26 0.35
C SER A 684 40.15 28.48 -0.83
N TYR A 685 39.24 29.46 -0.68
CA TYR A 685 38.36 30.03 -1.69
C TYR A 685 39.13 30.73 -2.84
N SER A 686 38.63 30.59 -4.06
CA SER A 686 38.93 31.50 -5.19
C SER A 686 37.61 32.12 -5.68
N PRO A 687 37.54 33.45 -5.93
CA PRO A 687 36.30 34.14 -6.27
C PRO A 687 36.19 34.34 -7.78
N ASN A 688 35.23 33.68 -8.44
CA ASN A 688 34.74 34.09 -9.77
C ASN A 688 33.41 33.40 -10.10
N ASN A 689 32.30 34.11 -9.88
CA ASN A 689 31.10 33.99 -10.73
C ASN A 689 30.18 35.22 -10.54
N PRO A 690 29.55 35.74 -11.62
CA PRO A 690 28.86 37.03 -11.63
C PRO A 690 27.43 36.96 -11.03
N PRO A 691 26.85 38.11 -10.61
CA PRO A 691 25.57 38.15 -9.93
C PRO A 691 24.41 38.16 -10.94
N SER A 692 23.41 37.30 -10.76
CA SER A 692 22.13 37.42 -11.46
C SER A 692 20.97 37.33 -10.46
N GLY A 693 20.32 38.48 -10.25
CA GLY A 693 19.07 38.60 -9.49
C GLY A 693 17.85 38.12 -10.29
N PRO A 694 16.66 38.09 -9.67
CA PRO A 694 15.46 37.55 -10.31
C PRO A 694 14.86 38.60 -11.26
N ARG A 695 14.87 38.32 -12.58
CA ARG A 695 14.00 38.98 -13.54
C ARG A 695 12.77 38.11 -13.79
N THR A 696 11.59 38.68 -13.56
CA THR A 696 10.29 38.20 -14.03
C THR A 696 10.21 38.27 -15.56
N PRO A 697 9.73 37.22 -16.27
CA PRO A 697 9.32 37.37 -17.67
C PRO A 697 7.86 37.81 -17.79
N SER A 698 7.65 38.72 -18.74
CA SER A 698 6.40 39.28 -19.22
C SER A 698 5.54 38.26 -19.99
N TYR A 699 4.21 38.39 -19.87
CA TYR A 699 3.19 37.69 -20.65
C TYR A 699 3.23 38.08 -22.15
N SER A 700 3.14 37.10 -23.05
CA SER A 700 2.43 37.24 -24.34
C SER A 700 2.01 35.85 -24.88
N PRO A 701 0.84 35.72 -25.54
CA PRO A 701 0.17 34.46 -25.81
C PRO A 701 0.53 33.88 -27.18
N ASN A 702 0.42 32.56 -27.31
CA ASN A 702 0.42 31.72 -28.54
C ASN A 702 1.57 30.70 -28.59
N ASN A 703 1.33 29.51 -28.00
CA ASN A 703 1.49 28.21 -28.67
C ASN A 703 1.04 27.05 -27.74
N PRO A 704 0.53 25.93 -28.29
CA PRO A 704 -0.24 24.93 -27.56
C PRO A 704 0.63 23.93 -26.76
N PRO A 705 0.16 23.39 -25.63
CA PRO A 705 0.90 22.39 -24.86
C PRO A 705 0.41 20.95 -25.11
N SER A 706 1.31 20.01 -25.37
CA SER A 706 1.61 18.89 -24.46
C SER A 706 2.34 17.71 -25.13
N GLY A 707 3.53 17.41 -24.60
CA GLY A 707 4.21 16.11 -24.69
C GLY A 707 4.87 15.86 -23.32
N PRO A 708 4.91 14.61 -22.80
CA PRO A 708 5.33 14.35 -21.42
C PRO A 708 6.86 14.37 -21.29
N ARG A 709 7.38 15.24 -20.41
CA ARG A 709 8.79 15.24 -19.98
C ARG A 709 8.96 14.34 -18.75
N THR A 710 9.92 13.42 -18.82
CA THR A 710 10.46 12.64 -17.70
C THR A 710 11.48 13.48 -16.91
N PRO A 711 11.60 13.33 -15.57
CA PRO A 711 12.73 13.86 -14.80
C PRO A 711 13.91 12.88 -14.80
N SER A 712 15.12 13.40 -15.00
CA SER A 712 16.40 12.71 -14.86
C SER A 712 16.74 12.44 -13.39
N TYR A 713 17.04 11.20 -13.03
CA TYR A 713 17.58 10.82 -11.73
C TYR A 713 19.11 10.97 -11.70
N SER A 714 19.65 11.49 -10.60
CA SER A 714 21.06 11.34 -10.21
C SER A 714 21.10 10.71 -8.81
N PRO A 715 22.02 9.76 -8.53
CA PRO A 715 22.02 8.97 -7.31
C PRO A 715 22.88 9.66 -6.24
N ASN A 716 22.37 9.79 -5.00
CA ASN A 716 23.16 9.73 -3.76
C ASN A 716 22.27 9.79 -2.49
N ASN A 717 22.41 8.74 -1.66
CA ASN A 717 22.01 8.50 -0.26
C ASN A 717 20.60 8.89 0.26
N PRO A 718 19.82 7.92 0.81
CA PRO A 718 18.60 8.22 1.57
C PRO A 718 18.91 8.65 3.03
N PRO A 719 18.05 9.48 3.66
CA PRO A 719 18.14 9.80 5.09
C PRO A 719 17.78 8.58 5.95
N GLN A 720 18.51 8.36 7.05
CA GLN A 720 18.17 7.34 8.05
C GLN A 720 16.83 7.66 8.74
N GLY A 721 15.92 6.69 8.74
CA GLY A 721 14.69 6.72 9.53
C GLY A 721 14.94 6.36 11.01
N PRO A 722 14.01 6.68 11.93
CA PRO A 722 14.18 6.40 13.35
C PRO A 722 14.17 4.89 13.64
N GLN A 723 15.08 4.45 14.52
CA GLN A 723 15.17 3.08 15.00
C GLN A 723 13.97 2.74 15.91
N THR A 724 13.35 1.58 15.67
CA THR A 724 12.33 0.97 16.53
C THR A 724 12.98 0.23 17.71
N PRO A 725 12.39 0.20 18.91
CA PRO A 725 12.89 -0.60 20.03
C PRO A 725 12.80 -2.10 19.75
N SER A 726 13.79 -2.87 20.21
CA SER A 726 13.80 -4.32 20.20
C SER A 726 12.85 -4.89 21.25
N TYR A 727 11.87 -5.69 20.84
CA TYR A 727 11.09 -6.55 21.73
C TYR A 727 11.73 -7.95 21.75
N SER A 728 12.02 -8.46 22.95
CA SER A 728 12.31 -9.89 23.16
C SER A 728 11.01 -10.70 23.05
N PRO A 729 11.02 -11.92 22.50
CA PRO A 729 9.83 -12.78 22.49
C PRO A 729 9.55 -13.28 23.91
N HIS A 730 8.42 -12.89 24.49
CA HIS A 730 7.79 -13.64 25.58
C HIS A 730 6.93 -14.74 24.93
N THR A 731 7.20 -15.98 25.29
CA THR A 731 6.36 -17.15 25.01
C THR A 731 5.06 -17.05 25.81
N PRO A 732 3.88 -17.28 25.22
CA PRO A 732 2.66 -17.52 25.99
C PRO A 732 2.73 -18.88 26.68
N ASP A 733 2.31 -18.95 27.94
CA ASP A 733 2.11 -20.19 28.70
C ASP A 733 1.02 -21.05 28.03
N ASP A 734 1.36 -22.30 27.70
CA ASP A 734 0.43 -23.32 27.22
C ASP A 734 -0.41 -23.86 28.40
N ASP A 735 -1.73 -23.80 28.27
CA ASP A 735 -2.74 -24.38 29.16
C ASP A 735 -2.74 -25.92 29.03
N PRO A 736 -2.51 -26.70 30.10
CA PRO A 736 -2.30 -28.14 30.01
C PRO A 736 -3.57 -29.01 29.82
N ASN A 737 -4.72 -28.43 29.46
CA ASN A 737 -6.00 -29.16 29.47
C ASN A 737 -6.78 -29.25 28.15
N ASN A 738 -6.15 -29.08 26.99
CA ASN A 738 -6.79 -29.34 25.70
C ASN A 738 -6.09 -30.47 24.91
N PRO A 739 -6.76 -31.60 24.59
CA PRO A 739 -6.20 -32.61 23.71
C PRO A 739 -6.30 -32.14 22.25
N PRO A 740 -5.22 -32.15 21.45
CA PRO A 740 -5.32 -31.90 20.02
C PRO A 740 -5.86 -33.13 19.28
N GLU A 741 -6.90 -32.90 18.48
CA GLU A 741 -7.54 -33.87 17.59
C GLU A 741 -6.60 -34.33 16.46
N ASN A 742 -6.53 -35.65 16.28
CA ASN A 742 -6.23 -36.43 15.06
C ASN A 742 -5.15 -35.92 14.09
N LEU A 743 -3.90 -36.32 14.33
CA LEU A 743 -2.86 -36.47 13.29
C LEU A 743 -2.92 -37.88 12.66
N PRO A 744 -2.64 -38.05 11.36
CA PRO A 744 -2.61 -39.38 10.74
C PRO A 744 -1.40 -40.21 11.22
N PRO A 745 -1.47 -41.56 11.22
CA PRO A 745 -0.40 -42.41 11.74
C PRO A 745 0.87 -42.36 10.89
N LEU A 746 2.04 -42.45 11.54
CA LEU A 746 3.36 -42.61 10.91
C LEU A 746 3.57 -44.07 10.49
N ASP A 747 4.03 -44.31 9.25
CA ASP A 747 4.39 -45.65 8.78
C ASP A 747 5.65 -46.17 9.50
N LEU A 748 5.53 -47.32 10.17
CA LEU A 748 6.60 -48.03 10.87
C LEU A 748 7.01 -49.28 10.08
N ASP A 749 8.28 -49.66 10.13
CA ASP A 749 8.73 -50.96 9.62
C ASP A 749 8.41 -52.11 10.59
N ASN A 750 8.66 -53.35 10.18
CA ASN A 750 8.41 -54.56 11.00
C ASN A 750 9.22 -54.62 12.31
N ASN A 751 10.14 -53.66 12.54
CA ASN A 751 10.94 -53.53 13.75
C ASN A 751 10.55 -52.30 14.59
N GLY A 752 9.48 -51.58 14.21
CA GLY A 752 8.94 -50.46 14.99
C GLY A 752 9.69 -49.14 14.83
N ASN A 753 10.53 -48.99 13.80
CA ASN A 753 11.22 -47.74 13.51
C ASN A 753 10.43 -46.89 12.49
N PRO A 754 10.42 -45.54 12.64
CA PRO A 754 9.76 -44.64 11.70
C PRO A 754 10.49 -44.63 10.35
N VAL A 755 9.77 -44.95 9.28
CA VAL A 755 10.33 -45.03 7.92
C VAL A 755 10.15 -43.70 7.20
N ILE A 756 11.23 -42.94 7.02
CA ILE A 756 11.24 -41.78 6.12
C ILE A 756 11.52 -42.28 4.69
N LYS A 757 10.47 -42.48 3.89
CA LYS A 757 10.63 -42.71 2.45
C LYS A 757 10.88 -41.37 1.74
N ILE A 758 12.13 -41.09 1.38
CA ILE A 758 12.46 -39.98 0.48
C ILE A 758 12.05 -40.41 -0.93
N LYS A 759 10.84 -40.02 -1.36
CA LYS A 759 10.41 -40.13 -2.76
C LYS A 759 11.12 -39.05 -3.56
N THR A 760 11.68 -39.41 -4.71
CA THR A 760 12.21 -38.40 -5.64
C THR A 760 11.06 -37.61 -6.27
N ILE A 761 11.29 -36.33 -6.59
CA ILE A 761 10.29 -35.44 -7.25
C ILE A 761 9.70 -36.10 -8.53
N PHE A 762 10.46 -36.98 -9.18
CA PHE A 762 10.04 -37.74 -10.35
C PHE A 762 8.98 -38.81 -10.03
N GLU A 763 9.04 -39.45 -8.86
CA GLU A 763 8.10 -40.49 -8.43
C GLU A 763 6.77 -39.89 -7.97
N GLU A 764 6.80 -38.74 -7.28
CA GLU A 764 5.58 -37.97 -6.94
C GLU A 764 4.86 -37.45 -8.19
N LYS A 765 5.60 -37.06 -9.23
CA LYS A 765 5.02 -36.58 -10.49
C LYS A 765 4.36 -37.72 -11.28
N LYS A 766 4.96 -38.92 -11.27
CA LYS A 766 4.43 -40.11 -11.94
C LYS A 766 3.17 -40.66 -11.27
N GLU A 767 3.06 -40.58 -9.94
CA GLU A 767 1.83 -40.94 -9.21
C GLU A 767 0.72 -39.90 -9.39
N LYS A 768 1.04 -38.59 -9.42
CA LYS A 768 0.06 -37.54 -9.74
C LYS A 768 -0.48 -37.63 -11.17
N ASP A 769 0.41 -37.88 -12.13
CA ASP A 769 0.01 -38.05 -13.53
C ASP A 769 -0.82 -39.33 -13.73
N GLN A 770 -0.62 -40.39 -12.92
CA GLN A 770 -1.47 -41.59 -12.92
C GLN A 770 -2.82 -41.39 -12.21
N GLN A 771 -2.90 -40.53 -11.20
CA GLN A 771 -4.14 -40.22 -10.48
C GLN A 771 -5.02 -39.17 -11.20
N GLU A 772 -4.45 -38.29 -12.02
CA GLU A 772 -5.21 -37.32 -12.84
C GLU A 772 -5.74 -37.92 -14.15
N MET A 773 -5.24 -39.08 -14.58
CA MET A 773 -5.63 -39.77 -15.83
C MET A 773 -6.99 -40.54 -15.82
N PRO A 774 -7.68 -40.86 -14.70
CA PRO A 774 -9.03 -41.43 -14.75
C PRO A 774 -10.17 -40.40 -14.71
N MET A 775 -9.91 -39.13 -14.36
CA MET A 775 -10.96 -38.10 -14.20
C MET A 775 -11.32 -37.36 -15.50
N LEU A 776 -11.05 -37.99 -16.65
CA LEU A 776 -11.44 -37.53 -17.98
C LEU A 776 -12.28 -38.56 -18.76
N ASN A 777 -12.61 -39.71 -18.16
CA ASN A 777 -13.43 -40.76 -18.78
C ASN A 777 -14.82 -40.94 -18.15
N ASN A 778 -15.25 -40.09 -17.20
CA ASN A 778 -16.58 -40.16 -16.57
C ASN A 778 -17.43 -38.88 -16.80
N LEU A 779 -17.34 -38.32 -18.00
CA LEU A 779 -18.31 -37.34 -18.51
C LEU A 779 -18.61 -37.69 -19.97
N ASP A 780 -19.25 -38.84 -20.17
CA ASP A 780 -20.24 -39.06 -21.23
C ASP A 780 -20.86 -40.46 -21.01
N ASP A 781 -22.10 -40.46 -20.52
CA ASP A 781 -23.13 -41.43 -20.87
C ASP A 781 -24.47 -40.88 -20.34
N GLY A 782 -25.25 -40.26 -21.24
CA GLY A 782 -26.60 -39.81 -20.93
C GLY A 782 -27.12 -38.64 -21.77
N GLU A 783 -27.01 -38.69 -23.10
CA GLU A 783 -28.00 -38.00 -23.93
C GLU A 783 -29.36 -38.68 -23.73
N LYS A 784 -30.37 -37.88 -23.36
CA LYS A 784 -31.72 -37.98 -23.88
C LYS A 784 -32.43 -36.65 -23.67
N ASP A 785 -32.84 -36.08 -24.80
CA ASP A 785 -34.00 -35.23 -25.05
C ASP A 785 -34.60 -34.48 -23.85
N GLU A 786 -34.71 -33.15 -23.97
CA GLU A 786 -36.01 -32.48 -23.79
C GLU A 786 -35.95 -31.03 -24.28
N THR A 787 -36.69 -30.80 -25.35
CA THR A 787 -37.26 -29.53 -25.80
C THR A 787 -38.36 -29.05 -24.86
N ASP A 788 -38.43 -27.73 -24.71
CA ASP A 788 -39.61 -26.90 -24.45
C ASP A 788 -40.43 -27.04 -23.14
N ASP A 789 -40.92 -25.85 -22.75
CA ASP A 789 -42.07 -25.53 -21.89
C ASP A 789 -41.93 -25.49 -20.36
N GLU A 790 -41.91 -24.23 -19.87
CA GLU A 790 -42.99 -23.59 -19.11
C GLU A 790 -43.48 -24.18 -17.74
N PHE A 791 -43.92 -23.25 -16.88
CA PHE A 791 -44.71 -23.38 -15.63
C PHE A 791 -44.02 -23.38 -14.25
N ASP A 792 -44.06 -22.18 -13.65
CA ASP A 792 -44.77 -21.81 -12.41
C ASP A 792 -44.73 -22.71 -11.16
N PHE A 793 -44.35 -22.08 -10.04
CA PHE A 793 -44.70 -22.55 -8.71
C PHE A 793 -45.24 -21.39 -7.86
N TYR A 794 -46.56 -21.33 -7.65
CA TYR A 794 -47.17 -20.86 -6.39
C TYR A 794 -48.62 -21.37 -6.17
N ARG A 795 -48.75 -22.31 -5.19
CA ARG A 795 -49.88 -22.58 -4.24
C ARG A 795 -51.24 -23.17 -4.73
N PRO A 796 -52.13 -23.65 -3.82
CA PRO A 796 -51.99 -24.63 -2.73
C PRO A 796 -53.16 -25.68 -2.69
N ASN A 797 -53.16 -26.55 -1.66
CA ASN A 797 -54.30 -27.28 -1.04
C ASN A 797 -54.67 -28.73 -1.42
N GLN A 798 -54.75 -29.51 -0.33
CA GLN A 798 -55.65 -30.63 -0.01
C GLN A 798 -55.23 -32.10 -0.24
N LYS A 799 -55.07 -32.74 0.93
CA LYS A 799 -55.56 -34.08 1.35
C LYS A 799 -54.77 -35.32 0.90
N GLY A 800 -54.22 -35.98 1.92
CA GLY A 800 -54.54 -37.38 2.18
C GLY A 800 -53.35 -38.33 2.29
N GLY A 801 -53.15 -38.87 3.49
CA GLY A 801 -52.79 -40.28 3.64
C GLY A 801 -51.33 -40.62 3.95
N ASN A 802 -51.09 -40.81 5.25
CA ASN A 802 -50.31 -41.91 5.83
C ASN A 802 -48.89 -42.22 5.33
N GLY A 803 -47.94 -42.01 6.25
CA GLY A 803 -47.15 -43.13 6.76
C GLY A 803 -45.65 -43.07 6.49
N GLY A 804 -44.87 -43.13 7.58
CA GLY A 804 -43.50 -43.64 7.52
C GLY A 804 -42.42 -42.70 8.03
N ILE A 805 -42.35 -42.58 9.35
CA ILE A 805 -41.16 -42.14 10.09
C ILE A 805 -39.98 -43.05 9.72
N LYS A 806 -38.85 -42.48 9.28
CA LYS A 806 -37.51 -43.00 9.62
C LYS A 806 -36.52 -41.85 9.79
N LYS A 807 -35.85 -41.91 10.93
CA LYS A 807 -34.87 -41.01 11.52
C LYS A 807 -33.46 -41.47 11.08
N ILE A 808 -32.52 -40.51 11.00
CA ILE A 808 -31.05 -40.67 11.19
C ILE A 808 -30.33 -41.34 9.98
N ASN A 809 -29.22 -40.84 9.42
CA ASN A 809 -28.15 -39.93 9.86
C ASN A 809 -28.02 -38.69 8.97
#